data_AF-A0A2G6MR50-F1
#
_entry.id   AF-A0A2G6MR50-F1
#
_cell.length_a   1.000
_cell.length_b   1.000
_cell.length_c   1.000
_cell.angle_alpha   90.00
_cell.angle_beta   90.00
_cell.angle_gamma   90.00
#
_symmetry.space_group_name_H-M   'P 1'
#
loop_
_entity.id
_entity.type
_entity.pdbx_description
1 polymer ?
#
loop_
_entity_poly.entity_id
_entity_poly.type
_entity_poly.pdbx_seq_one_letter_code
_entity_poly.pdbx_strand_id
1 'polypeptide(L)'
;MKAYVISGITLLLLISLLIPGQAFAGKTAKKMSPKAYILSIDQTKAKSALNTILKTQKEIGPKRFTTLSKYTGRDYYVVNIKDTEQRLKKQLLKISEDAPGVTLSPPAYRYFDNTLPNDPEFARQWCHVNLVTKGFDMASDAAWEITTGSSDVIVAVLDSGVDYLHPELAPNMWINENEIAGNNIDDDGNGYVDDIYGIDTGCNDSNPMDFHGHGTHCAGIIGAVGNNDLGVAGINWQVKLMAVKGFPLEGPMSMEMELEALNYILYMKTEANCNIVAVNASFGYSGAPDTNERDAIDALGQAGILFIAAAGNEGEDNDGDPQFVHYPSSYDLDNIIAVAATTELGGLASFSNYGATSVDLGAPGDEILSTMLHTVETISYDVNPETAVFYDDLESGAVNFTLEGPWAITEENASTPSHALSDSPGTDYGVSSDVAATSRIIDLSGETTELALGLKAMHEIELAWDKLQVWYLAPPILGDIAQDAIIPQAWRITQENAASGNSSWTDSPGGNYSSNTNQWLLSPVVDLSSAPDNIQFSFKLTGEIEGLHDSFTVYFSGDNGVTRSEPVFSIDGDYSSGWQEFSAVIPEAYRTDTFRAIFVLTSDDSVNKDGYYLDDIKIASGDEVLFYDDVENGVGLWREPRSGAVFPVPSKWEAAGEFSGSSEGCFKSYAYEIPEKYFWDGFRFKFVMHSDSGNQMDGVYIDDIGIGLPEKIYGYKYMSGTSMATPQVTGAAALVAAAFGGISADDIKTRILDGAVPVNVLAGKTLTGRHLNLFGALSDLSLDSDNDTIPDYLDNCALTPNTDQRDTDNDGFGNMCDCDLDNDNIVRFSDFSLFREAWNTTDPDAGFRPRAVPLFTPVI
;
A
#
# COMPACT_ATOMS: atom_id res chain seq x y z
N MET A 1 -18.84 -56.65 6.38
CA MET A 1 -19.08 -56.66 4.91
C MET A 1 -18.48 -55.38 4.36
N LYS A 2 -17.39 -55.52 3.58
CA LYS A 2 -16.72 -54.56 2.66
C LYS A 2 -16.66 -53.07 3.13
N ALA A 3 -15.68 -52.57 3.91
CA ALA A 3 -14.20 -52.46 3.78
C ALA A 3 -13.78 -51.40 2.71
N TYR A 4 -12.90 -50.40 2.89
CA TYR A 4 -11.68 -50.15 3.71
C TYR A 4 -11.54 -48.62 4.02
N VAL A 5 -11.14 -48.13 5.21
CA VAL A 5 -9.77 -47.85 5.79
C VAL A 5 -8.90 -46.91 4.91
N ILE A 6 -8.41 -45.76 5.41
CA ILE A 6 -7.03 -45.43 5.89
C ILE A 6 -7.08 -43.90 6.24
N SER A 7 -6.77 -43.32 7.41
CA SER A 7 -5.69 -43.41 8.42
C SER A 7 -4.38 -42.66 8.06
N GLY A 8 -4.00 -41.70 8.91
CA GLY A 8 -2.65 -41.64 9.46
C GLY A 8 -1.61 -40.72 8.80
N ILE A 9 -1.32 -39.64 9.51
CA ILE A 9 0.00 -39.06 9.82
C ILE A 9 1.18 -40.03 9.59
N THR A 10 2.29 -39.56 9.00
CA THR A 10 3.70 -39.61 9.53
C THR A 10 4.76 -39.43 8.41
N LEU A 11 5.49 -38.31 8.48
CA LEU A 11 6.96 -38.12 8.38
C LEU A 11 7.79 -38.89 7.32
N LEU A 12 8.57 -38.16 6.50
CA LEU A 12 10.01 -38.44 6.30
C LEU A 12 10.77 -37.29 5.62
N LEU A 13 11.70 -36.72 6.41
CA LEU A 13 12.84 -35.87 6.09
C LEU A 13 13.62 -36.24 4.82
N LEU A 14 14.22 -35.23 4.15
CA LEU A 14 15.66 -35.23 3.79
C LEU A 14 16.15 -33.89 3.17
N ILE A 15 16.86 -33.12 4.00
CA ILE A 15 18.17 -32.46 3.77
C ILE A 15 18.52 -31.95 2.34
N SER A 16 18.71 -30.63 2.22
CA SER A 16 19.84 -29.99 1.50
C SER A 16 19.95 -28.51 1.90
N LEU A 17 20.86 -28.14 2.80
CA LEU A 17 22.21 -27.61 2.52
C LEU A 17 22.23 -26.19 1.92
N LEU A 18 22.53 -25.23 2.81
CA LEU A 18 23.29 -23.98 2.63
C LEU A 18 24.03 -23.77 1.29
N ILE A 19 23.89 -22.57 0.71
CA ILE A 19 24.96 -21.56 0.45
C ILE A 19 24.34 -20.30 -0.24
N PRO A 20 24.89 -19.09 -0.01
CA PRO A 20 24.18 -17.81 -0.14
C PRO A 20 24.45 -17.05 -1.46
N GLY A 21 23.52 -16.15 -1.79
CA GLY A 21 23.73 -14.87 -2.49
C GLY A 21 24.29 -14.89 -3.92
N GLN A 22 23.50 -14.43 -4.89
CA GLN A 22 23.98 -13.52 -5.94
C GLN A 22 22.86 -12.58 -6.40
N ALA A 23 23.10 -11.28 -6.22
CA ALA A 23 22.36 -10.20 -6.87
C ALA A 23 22.37 -10.39 -8.40
N PHE A 24 21.21 -10.28 -9.03
CA PHE A 24 21.13 -9.91 -10.45
C PHE A 24 20.82 -8.43 -10.54
N ALA A 25 21.90 -7.65 -10.68
CA ALA A 25 21.84 -6.27 -11.12
C ALA A 25 21.12 -6.20 -12.49
N GLY A 26 20.11 -5.33 -12.57
CA GLY A 26 19.44 -4.97 -13.81
C GLY A 26 20.46 -4.54 -14.86
N LYS A 27 20.55 -5.31 -15.95
CA LYS A 27 21.26 -4.88 -17.15
C LYS A 27 20.27 -4.14 -18.03
N THR A 28 20.45 -2.83 -18.12
CA THR A 28 19.89 -1.99 -19.19
C THR A 28 20.08 -2.67 -20.54
N ALA A 29 18.97 -2.92 -21.24
CA ALA A 29 18.97 -3.56 -22.55
C ALA A 29 19.70 -2.67 -23.56
N LYS A 30 20.92 -3.08 -23.92
CA LYS A 30 21.73 -2.43 -24.93
C LYS A 30 21.03 -2.60 -26.29
N LYS A 31 20.64 -1.50 -26.96
CA LYS A 31 20.03 -1.48 -28.30
C LYS A 31 20.88 -2.32 -29.27
N MET A 32 20.45 -3.55 -29.59
CA MET A 32 21.20 -4.48 -30.43
C MET A 32 20.88 -4.26 -31.92
N SER A 33 21.92 -4.13 -32.75
CA SER A 33 21.78 -4.22 -34.21
C SER A 33 21.36 -5.65 -34.63
N PRO A 34 20.38 -5.83 -35.53
CA PRO A 34 19.95 -7.16 -35.97
C PRO A 34 21.10 -7.92 -36.64
N LYS A 35 21.41 -9.12 -36.14
CA LYS A 35 22.54 -9.96 -36.59
C LYS A 35 22.20 -10.88 -37.78
N ALA A 36 20.94 -10.89 -38.20
CA ALA A 36 20.44 -11.69 -39.33
C ALA A 36 19.40 -10.90 -40.12
N TYR A 37 19.10 -11.34 -41.34
CA TYR A 37 18.01 -10.83 -42.20
C TYR A 37 17.34 -12.01 -42.91
N ILE A 38 16.03 -11.91 -43.14
CA ILE A 38 15.27 -12.87 -43.93
C ILE A 38 15.08 -12.30 -45.33
N LEU A 39 15.54 -13.04 -46.34
CA LEU A 39 15.38 -12.72 -47.74
C LEU A 39 14.38 -13.70 -48.35
N SER A 40 13.31 -13.18 -48.95
CA SER A 40 12.33 -13.97 -49.70
C SER A 40 12.32 -13.55 -51.17
N ILE A 41 12.21 -14.53 -52.08
CA ILE A 41 12.32 -14.32 -53.52
C ILE A 41 11.21 -15.09 -54.23
N ASP A 42 10.28 -14.40 -54.86
CA ASP A 42 9.26 -15.01 -55.71
C ASP A 42 9.91 -15.73 -56.91
N GLN A 43 9.71 -17.05 -56.98
CA GLN A 43 10.33 -17.90 -58.00
C GLN A 43 9.81 -17.62 -59.42
N THR A 44 8.67 -16.92 -59.53
CA THR A 44 8.02 -16.58 -60.80
C THR A 44 8.37 -15.17 -61.28
N LYS A 45 8.59 -14.23 -60.36
CA LYS A 45 8.83 -12.81 -60.68
C LYS A 45 10.31 -12.41 -60.70
N ALA A 46 11.17 -13.07 -59.91
CA ALA A 46 12.53 -12.60 -59.63
C ALA A 46 13.64 -13.63 -59.93
N LYS A 47 13.48 -14.43 -61.00
CA LYS A 47 14.43 -15.50 -61.38
C LYS A 47 15.86 -15.01 -61.72
N SER A 48 16.02 -13.78 -62.21
CA SER A 48 17.36 -13.20 -62.48
C SER A 48 18.04 -12.67 -61.21
N ALA A 49 17.28 -12.13 -60.25
CA ALA A 49 17.78 -11.69 -58.95
C ALA A 49 18.29 -12.87 -58.13
N LEU A 50 17.59 -14.01 -58.19
CA LEU A 50 18.03 -15.29 -57.64
C LEU A 50 19.43 -15.66 -58.14
N ASN A 51 19.71 -15.56 -59.43
CA ASN A 51 21.03 -15.87 -59.99
C ASN A 51 22.13 -14.89 -59.54
N THR A 52 21.81 -13.60 -59.37
CA THR A 52 22.75 -12.59 -58.86
C THR A 52 23.11 -12.86 -57.40
N ILE A 53 22.11 -13.18 -56.56
CA ILE A 53 22.30 -13.53 -55.14
C ILE A 53 23.05 -14.88 -55.00
N LEU A 54 22.73 -15.87 -55.84
CA LEU A 54 23.45 -17.15 -55.92
C LEU A 54 24.91 -16.98 -56.41
N LYS A 55 25.24 -15.89 -57.12
CA LYS A 55 26.62 -15.57 -57.53
C LYS A 55 27.42 -14.94 -56.38
N THR A 56 26.76 -14.15 -55.53
CA THR A 56 27.30 -13.59 -54.27
C THR A 56 27.46 -14.68 -53.18
N GLN A 57 26.87 -15.86 -53.39
CA GLN A 57 26.76 -16.98 -52.46
C GLN A 57 28.09 -17.65 -52.06
N LYS A 58 29.22 -17.34 -52.72
CA LYS A 58 30.52 -17.91 -52.33
C LYS A 58 31.09 -17.33 -51.03
N GLU A 59 30.56 -16.24 -50.49
CA GLU A 59 31.13 -15.57 -49.31
C GLU A 59 30.28 -15.67 -48.03
N ILE A 60 28.99 -16.02 -48.08
CA ILE A 60 28.05 -15.70 -46.96
C ILE A 60 27.30 -16.92 -46.36
N GLY A 61 27.36 -18.11 -46.96
CA GLY A 61 26.76 -19.34 -46.38
C GLY A 61 25.31 -19.24 -45.87
N PRO A 62 24.34 -18.64 -46.60
CA PRO A 62 22.99 -18.47 -46.09
C PRO A 62 22.26 -19.81 -45.93
N LYS A 63 21.51 -19.97 -44.82
CA LYS A 63 20.66 -21.15 -44.61
C LYS A 63 19.40 -20.98 -45.46
N ARG A 64 19.28 -21.79 -46.51
CA ARG A 64 18.06 -21.86 -47.35
C ARG A 64 17.00 -22.71 -46.66
N PHE A 65 15.77 -22.22 -46.61
CA PHE A 65 14.63 -22.98 -46.09
C PHE A 65 13.92 -23.71 -47.23
N THR A 66 14.54 -24.79 -47.71
CA THR A 66 14.10 -25.55 -48.89
C THR A 66 12.67 -26.07 -48.80
N THR A 67 12.22 -26.46 -47.59
CA THR A 67 10.83 -26.91 -47.37
C THR A 67 9.88 -25.74 -47.57
N LEU A 68 10.10 -24.62 -46.86
CA LEU A 68 9.26 -23.43 -46.96
C LEU A 68 9.18 -22.94 -48.41
N SER A 69 10.32 -22.95 -49.11
CA SER A 69 10.40 -22.52 -50.50
C SER A 69 9.70 -23.39 -51.52
N LYS A 70 9.51 -24.68 -51.19
CA LYS A 70 8.73 -25.59 -52.03
C LYS A 70 7.23 -25.29 -51.94
N TYR A 71 6.76 -24.84 -50.78
CA TYR A 71 5.33 -24.68 -50.49
C TYR A 71 4.79 -23.28 -50.77
N THR A 72 5.61 -22.24 -50.71
CA THR A 72 5.15 -20.84 -50.91
C THR A 72 5.36 -20.32 -52.32
N GLY A 73 6.06 -21.06 -53.19
CA GLY A 73 6.55 -20.54 -54.48
C GLY A 73 7.60 -19.42 -54.33
N ARG A 74 8.17 -19.22 -53.13
CA ARG A 74 9.21 -18.23 -52.85
C ARG A 74 10.46 -18.86 -52.24
N ASP A 75 11.65 -18.55 -52.76
CA ASP A 75 12.90 -18.96 -52.13
C ASP A 75 13.21 -18.12 -50.89
N TYR A 76 13.43 -18.76 -49.74
CA TYR A 76 13.74 -18.11 -48.47
C TYR A 76 15.16 -18.41 -48.01
N TYR A 77 15.86 -17.37 -47.60
CA TYR A 77 17.22 -17.42 -47.10
C TYR A 77 17.34 -16.62 -45.79
N VAL A 78 18.05 -17.18 -44.82
CA VAL A 78 18.57 -16.39 -43.69
C VAL A 78 19.99 -15.98 -44.00
N VAL A 79 20.23 -14.67 -43.96
CA VAL A 79 21.53 -14.06 -44.18
C VAL A 79 22.01 -13.47 -42.86
N ASN A 80 23.05 -14.06 -42.27
CA ASN A 80 23.69 -13.52 -41.08
C ASN A 80 24.67 -12.43 -41.51
N ILE A 81 24.43 -11.18 -41.10
CA ILE A 81 25.30 -10.05 -41.43
C ILE A 81 26.14 -9.74 -40.20
N LYS A 82 27.47 -9.85 -40.32
CA LYS A 82 28.38 -9.39 -39.26
C LYS A 82 28.43 -7.86 -39.29
N ASP A 83 28.54 -7.20 -38.13
CA ASP A 83 28.51 -5.73 -38.01
C ASP A 83 29.52 -4.99 -38.92
N THR A 84 30.60 -5.65 -39.34
CA THR A 84 31.62 -5.10 -40.25
C THR A 84 31.21 -5.06 -41.74
N GLU A 85 30.07 -5.61 -42.14
CA GLU A 85 29.66 -5.77 -43.55
C GLU A 85 28.48 -4.86 -43.98
N GLN A 86 28.52 -3.56 -43.61
CA GLN A 86 27.51 -2.57 -44.07
C GLN A 86 27.33 -2.52 -45.61
N ARG A 87 28.39 -2.84 -46.37
CA ARG A 87 28.34 -2.88 -47.83
C ARG A 87 27.39 -3.97 -48.35
N LEU A 88 27.31 -5.10 -47.66
CA LEU A 88 26.43 -6.20 -48.03
C LEU A 88 24.96 -5.87 -47.73
N LYS A 89 24.68 -5.22 -46.58
CA LYS A 89 23.35 -4.70 -46.26
C LYS A 89 22.83 -3.75 -47.34
N LYS A 90 23.64 -2.77 -47.76
CA LYS A 90 23.27 -1.84 -48.84
C LYS A 90 23.03 -2.54 -50.18
N GLN A 91 23.79 -3.59 -50.48
CA GLN A 91 23.58 -4.39 -51.70
C GLN A 91 22.27 -5.19 -51.65
N LEU A 92 21.92 -5.78 -50.50
CA LEU A 92 20.69 -6.55 -50.35
C LEU A 92 19.44 -5.67 -50.38
N LEU A 93 19.48 -4.49 -49.73
CA LEU A 93 18.40 -3.49 -49.85
C LEU A 93 18.22 -3.06 -51.30
N LYS A 94 19.31 -2.70 -51.99
CA LYS A 94 19.25 -2.29 -53.39
C LYS A 94 18.69 -3.38 -54.31
N ILE A 95 19.05 -4.65 -54.07
CA ILE A 95 18.47 -5.77 -54.82
C ILE A 95 16.97 -5.94 -54.53
N SER A 96 16.52 -5.71 -53.29
CA SER A 96 15.11 -5.73 -52.92
C SER A 96 14.32 -4.59 -53.58
N GLU A 97 14.92 -3.41 -53.71
CA GLU A 97 14.31 -2.24 -54.37
C GLU A 97 14.25 -2.40 -55.89
N ASP A 98 15.31 -2.93 -56.50
CA ASP A 98 15.44 -3.02 -57.97
C ASP A 98 14.69 -4.23 -58.58
N ALA A 99 14.23 -5.20 -57.78
CA ALA A 99 13.64 -6.45 -58.27
C ALA A 99 12.24 -6.73 -57.69
N PRO A 100 11.16 -6.52 -58.48
CA PRO A 100 9.80 -6.87 -58.07
C PRO A 100 9.69 -8.36 -57.72
N GLY A 101 9.31 -8.67 -56.48
CA GLY A 101 9.24 -10.04 -55.97
C GLY A 101 10.42 -10.48 -55.10
N VAL A 102 11.36 -9.58 -54.78
CA VAL A 102 12.35 -9.79 -53.71
C VAL A 102 11.95 -8.96 -52.50
N THR A 103 11.92 -9.57 -51.32
CA THR A 103 11.64 -8.88 -50.05
C THR A 103 12.73 -9.20 -49.04
N LEU A 104 13.29 -8.16 -48.42
CA LEU A 104 14.25 -8.27 -47.34
C LEU A 104 13.62 -7.74 -46.04
N SER A 105 13.54 -8.59 -45.02
CA SER A 105 12.96 -8.23 -43.72
C SER A 105 13.99 -8.44 -42.59
N PRO A 106 14.10 -7.51 -41.62
CA PRO A 106 14.85 -7.78 -40.40
C PRO A 106 14.16 -8.91 -39.60
N PRO A 107 14.89 -9.63 -38.72
CA PRO A 107 14.30 -10.58 -37.80
C PRO A 107 13.39 -9.81 -36.84
N ALA A 108 12.13 -10.23 -36.74
CA ALA A 108 11.27 -9.86 -35.65
C ALA A 108 11.70 -10.64 -34.41
N TYR A 109 12.05 -9.95 -33.33
CA TYR A 109 12.20 -10.56 -32.02
C TYR A 109 10.81 -10.62 -31.38
N ARG A 110 10.43 -11.78 -30.84
CA ARG A 110 9.24 -11.92 -30.02
C ARG A 110 9.68 -12.30 -28.61
N TYR A 111 9.43 -11.42 -27.65
CA TYR A 111 9.45 -11.72 -26.22
C TYR A 111 7.99 -11.71 -25.78
N PHE A 112 7.56 -12.74 -25.06
CA PHE A 112 6.27 -12.77 -24.35
C PHE A 112 6.62 -12.96 -22.88
N ASP A 113 6.67 -11.85 -22.15
CA ASP A 113 6.44 -11.80 -20.70
C ASP A 113 5.22 -10.89 -20.56
N ASN A 114 4.12 -11.37 -19.97
CA ASN A 114 2.93 -10.54 -19.73
C ASN A 114 3.36 -9.30 -18.92
N THR A 115 3.26 -8.11 -19.51
CA THR A 115 3.61 -6.81 -18.92
C THR A 115 2.47 -6.24 -18.07
N LEU A 116 1.72 -7.09 -17.37
CA LEU A 116 0.83 -6.57 -16.34
C LEU A 116 1.69 -6.17 -15.13
N PRO A 117 1.38 -5.02 -14.49
CA PRO A 117 2.12 -4.61 -13.30
C PRO A 117 1.99 -5.66 -12.18
N ASN A 118 3.03 -5.78 -11.33
CA ASN A 118 2.99 -6.63 -10.13
C ASN A 118 2.32 -5.96 -8.92
N ASP A 119 1.68 -4.80 -9.13
CA ASP A 119 1.06 -3.99 -8.09
C ASP A 119 -0.18 -4.73 -7.52
N PRO A 120 -0.26 -4.97 -6.19
CA PRO A 120 -1.27 -5.82 -5.54
C PRO A 120 -2.74 -5.49 -5.84
N GLU A 121 -3.06 -4.22 -6.05
CA GLU A 121 -4.42 -3.72 -6.31
C GLU A 121 -4.72 -3.58 -7.82
N PHE A 122 -3.75 -3.86 -8.72
CA PHE A 122 -3.93 -3.70 -10.16
C PHE A 122 -5.14 -4.48 -10.70
N ALA A 123 -5.38 -5.70 -10.20
CA ALA A 123 -6.50 -6.53 -10.61
C ALA A 123 -7.89 -5.91 -10.33
N ARG A 124 -7.94 -4.85 -9.50
CA ARG A 124 -9.14 -4.10 -9.14
C ARG A 124 -9.32 -2.82 -9.96
N GLN A 125 -8.34 -2.46 -10.79
CA GLN A 125 -8.38 -1.28 -11.67
C GLN A 125 -8.94 -1.68 -13.05
N TRP A 126 -10.25 -1.92 -13.11
CA TRP A 126 -10.93 -2.36 -14.34
C TRP A 126 -10.67 -1.45 -15.55
N CYS A 127 -10.39 -0.16 -15.31
CA CYS A 127 -10.13 0.83 -16.35
C CYS A 127 -8.89 0.50 -17.19
N HIS A 128 -7.91 -0.22 -16.64
CA HIS A 128 -6.72 -0.62 -17.39
C HIS A 128 -6.96 -1.82 -18.30
N VAL A 129 -7.56 -2.87 -17.72
CA VAL A 129 -7.93 -4.13 -18.38
C VAL A 129 -9.23 -4.62 -17.76
N ASN A 130 -10.30 -4.63 -18.53
CA ASN A 130 -11.63 -4.99 -18.05
C ASN A 130 -11.91 -6.48 -18.33
N LEU A 131 -11.93 -7.27 -17.27
CA LEU A 131 -12.18 -8.72 -17.35
C LEU A 131 -13.68 -9.08 -17.38
N VAL A 132 -14.56 -8.14 -17.05
CA VAL A 132 -16.01 -8.34 -16.95
C VAL A 132 -16.70 -8.03 -18.28
N THR A 133 -16.40 -6.89 -18.89
CA THR A 133 -16.93 -6.46 -20.19
C THR A 133 -15.79 -6.01 -21.07
N LYS A 134 -15.20 -6.94 -21.83
CA LYS A 134 -14.02 -6.63 -22.65
C LYS A 134 -14.34 -5.57 -23.72
N GLY A 135 -13.36 -4.72 -23.99
CA GLY A 135 -13.46 -3.63 -24.98
C GLY A 135 -14.01 -2.30 -24.45
N PHE A 136 -14.31 -2.20 -23.15
CA PHE A 136 -14.67 -0.95 -22.47
C PHE A 136 -13.64 -0.47 -21.44
N ASP A 137 -12.43 -1.05 -21.48
CA ASP A 137 -11.23 -0.51 -20.85
C ASP A 137 -10.46 0.41 -21.82
N MET A 138 -9.29 0.88 -21.38
CA MET A 138 -8.42 1.73 -22.19
C MET A 138 -7.35 0.97 -22.97
N ALA A 139 -7.35 -0.37 -23.00
CA ALA A 139 -6.31 -1.22 -23.58
C ALA A 139 -4.89 -0.86 -23.07
N SER A 140 -4.74 -0.76 -21.74
CA SER A 140 -3.48 -0.30 -21.12
C SER A 140 -2.36 -1.33 -21.27
N ASP A 141 -2.68 -2.61 -21.17
CA ASP A 141 -1.75 -3.73 -21.33
C ASP A 141 -1.05 -3.69 -22.71
N ALA A 142 -1.81 -3.51 -23.78
CA ALA A 142 -1.28 -3.37 -25.14
C ALA A 142 -0.48 -2.08 -25.33
N ALA A 143 -0.91 -0.96 -24.70
CA ALA A 143 -0.18 0.30 -24.73
C ALA A 143 1.18 0.21 -24.01
N TRP A 144 1.24 -0.49 -22.89
CA TRP A 144 2.46 -0.68 -22.09
C TRP A 144 3.50 -1.58 -22.76
N GLU A 145 3.12 -2.37 -23.77
CA GLU A 145 4.08 -3.03 -24.66
C GLU A 145 4.87 -2.02 -25.52
N ILE A 146 4.31 -0.84 -25.78
CA ILE A 146 4.95 0.24 -26.57
C ILE A 146 5.78 1.14 -25.65
N THR A 147 5.16 1.67 -24.58
CA THR A 147 5.81 2.51 -23.57
C THR A 147 5.02 2.51 -22.27
N THR A 148 5.70 2.65 -21.14
CA THR A 148 5.10 2.82 -19.81
C THR A 148 5.24 4.27 -19.30
N GLY A 149 5.52 5.22 -20.20
CA GLY A 149 5.77 6.63 -19.87
C GLY A 149 7.26 6.99 -19.86
N SER A 150 7.55 8.24 -19.51
CA SER A 150 8.90 8.80 -19.38
C SER A 150 8.96 9.87 -18.30
N SER A 151 10.01 9.85 -17.47
CA SER A 151 10.32 10.91 -16.50
C SER A 151 10.71 12.25 -17.14
N ASP A 152 10.90 12.29 -18.47
CA ASP A 152 11.16 13.54 -19.21
C ASP A 152 9.87 14.33 -19.49
N VAL A 153 8.70 13.74 -19.24
CA VAL A 153 7.39 14.34 -19.48
C VAL A 153 6.79 14.83 -18.16
N ILE A 154 6.35 16.09 -18.13
CA ILE A 154 5.70 16.70 -16.96
C ILE A 154 4.21 16.88 -17.23
N VAL A 155 3.39 16.55 -16.24
CA VAL A 155 1.96 16.87 -16.18
C VAL A 155 1.72 17.74 -14.96
N ALA A 156 0.98 18.84 -15.13
CA ALA A 156 0.52 19.65 -14.02
C ALA A 156 -0.82 19.12 -13.51
N VAL A 157 -0.91 18.83 -12.21
CA VAL A 157 -2.14 18.43 -11.54
C VAL A 157 -2.69 19.65 -10.82
N LEU A 158 -3.62 20.36 -11.46
CA LEU A 158 -4.32 21.51 -10.86
C LEU A 158 -5.55 21.01 -10.12
N ASP A 159 -5.43 20.84 -8.80
CA ASP A 159 -6.46 20.23 -7.96
C ASP A 159 -6.29 20.65 -6.49
N SER A 160 -6.73 19.83 -5.54
CA SER A 160 -6.62 20.01 -4.09
C SER A 160 -5.20 19.83 -3.53
N GLY A 161 -4.21 19.64 -4.40
CA GLY A 161 -2.83 19.32 -4.08
C GLY A 161 -2.48 17.91 -4.51
N VAL A 162 -1.23 17.52 -4.30
CA VAL A 162 -0.81 16.12 -4.43
C VAL A 162 -0.05 15.74 -3.19
N ASP A 163 -0.40 14.58 -2.64
CA ASP A 163 0.36 14.00 -1.57
C ASP A 163 1.70 13.46 -2.07
N TYR A 164 2.68 14.36 -2.13
CA TYR A 164 3.99 14.14 -2.74
C TYR A 164 4.90 13.20 -1.95
N LEU A 165 4.51 12.80 -0.74
CA LEU A 165 5.21 11.81 0.06
C LEU A 165 4.54 10.42 -0.03
N HIS A 166 3.39 10.29 -0.72
CA HIS A 166 2.76 9.00 -0.98
C HIS A 166 3.76 8.05 -1.68
N PRO A 167 4.02 6.83 -1.16
CA PRO A 167 5.09 5.98 -1.68
C PRO A 167 4.97 5.62 -3.18
N GLU A 168 3.74 5.53 -3.70
CA GLU A 168 3.50 5.33 -5.14
C GLU A 168 3.60 6.59 -6.00
N LEU A 169 3.61 7.79 -5.41
CA LEU A 169 3.67 9.05 -6.15
C LEU A 169 5.04 9.71 -6.02
N ALA A 170 5.68 9.63 -4.86
CA ALA A 170 6.94 10.29 -4.54
C ALA A 170 8.04 10.10 -5.62
N PRO A 171 8.26 8.90 -6.20
CA PRO A 171 9.24 8.73 -7.28
C PRO A 171 8.88 9.48 -8.58
N ASN A 172 7.58 9.65 -8.84
CA ASN A 172 7.03 10.34 -10.00
C ASN A 172 6.69 11.81 -9.73
N MET A 173 6.95 12.34 -8.53
CA MET A 173 6.83 13.78 -8.30
C MET A 173 7.87 14.55 -9.11
N TRP A 174 7.42 15.65 -9.72
CA TRP A 174 8.28 16.67 -10.31
C TRP A 174 9.04 17.40 -9.21
N ILE A 175 10.29 17.77 -9.50
CA ILE A 175 11.14 18.52 -8.57
C ILE A 175 11.62 19.77 -9.30
N ASN A 176 11.44 20.96 -8.71
CA ASN A 176 12.05 22.19 -9.21
C ASN A 176 13.56 22.13 -8.97
N GLU A 177 14.32 21.75 -10.00
CA GLU A 177 15.79 21.69 -9.92
C GLU A 177 16.46 23.07 -9.82
N ASN A 178 15.71 24.16 -10.02
CA ASN A 178 16.23 25.52 -9.86
C ASN A 178 16.11 26.07 -8.42
N GLU A 179 15.44 25.34 -7.53
CA GLU A 179 15.27 25.70 -6.11
C GLU A 179 16.20 24.87 -5.19
N ILE A 180 16.66 25.49 -4.10
CA ILE A 180 17.41 24.80 -3.04
C ILE A 180 16.50 24.58 -1.83
N ALA A 181 15.93 23.38 -1.74
CA ALA A 181 14.99 23.00 -0.69
C ALA A 181 15.38 23.44 0.73
N GLY A 182 14.51 24.26 1.33
CA GLY A 182 14.54 24.67 2.72
C GLY A 182 15.50 25.82 3.01
N ASN A 183 15.97 26.53 1.99
CA ASN A 183 16.81 27.71 2.18
C ASN A 183 15.98 28.99 2.46
N ASN A 184 14.64 28.93 2.29
CA ASN A 184 13.68 30.04 2.42
C ASN A 184 13.99 31.22 1.47
N ILE A 185 14.46 30.94 0.26
CA ILE A 185 14.75 31.91 -0.80
C ILE A 185 14.10 31.41 -2.09
N ASP A 186 13.46 32.33 -2.82
CA ASP A 186 13.07 32.14 -4.22
C ASP A 186 14.35 32.23 -5.09
N ASP A 187 14.95 31.09 -5.38
CA ASP A 187 16.25 30.96 -6.05
C ASP A 187 16.13 31.17 -7.58
N ASP A 188 14.99 30.78 -8.15
CA ASP A 188 14.72 30.90 -9.59
C ASP A 188 14.05 32.24 -9.98
N GLY A 189 13.55 33.00 -8.99
CA GLY A 189 12.94 34.32 -9.16
C GLY A 189 11.54 34.27 -9.74
N ASN A 190 10.84 33.15 -9.62
CA ASN A 190 9.50 32.93 -10.16
C ASN A 190 8.38 33.55 -9.29
N GLY A 191 8.70 34.00 -8.08
CA GLY A 191 7.78 34.63 -7.13
C GLY A 191 7.34 33.71 -5.99
N TYR A 192 7.71 32.43 -6.00
CA TYR A 192 7.36 31.41 -5.02
C TYR A 192 8.63 30.90 -4.33
N VAL A 193 8.66 30.96 -3.00
CA VAL A 193 9.84 30.54 -2.22
C VAL A 193 9.80 29.03 -2.00
N ASP A 194 10.85 28.28 -2.32
CA ASP A 194 10.95 26.83 -2.08
C ASP A 194 9.80 26.02 -2.75
N ASP A 195 9.39 26.32 -3.98
CA ASP A 195 8.36 25.58 -4.73
C ASP A 195 8.86 24.23 -5.28
N ILE A 196 9.37 23.37 -4.39
CA ILE A 196 10.08 22.13 -4.72
C ILE A 196 9.23 21.15 -5.54
N TYR A 197 7.94 20.99 -5.20
CA TYR A 197 7.03 20.07 -5.89
C TYR A 197 5.93 20.79 -6.68
N GLY A 198 5.94 22.13 -6.64
CA GLY A 198 4.91 23.03 -7.16
C GLY A 198 4.42 24.00 -6.08
N ILE A 199 3.20 24.54 -6.23
CA ILE A 199 2.70 25.67 -5.43
C ILE A 199 1.30 25.44 -4.85
N ASP A 200 0.94 26.19 -3.80
CA ASP A 200 -0.40 26.27 -3.22
C ASP A 200 -0.97 27.69 -3.32
N THR A 201 -1.82 27.89 -4.32
CA THR A 201 -2.57 29.15 -4.52
C THR A 201 -3.76 29.27 -3.57
N GLY A 202 -4.26 28.16 -3.02
CA GLY A 202 -5.36 28.14 -2.05
C GLY A 202 -4.97 28.73 -0.69
N CYS A 203 -3.74 28.47 -0.24
CA CYS A 203 -3.17 28.99 1.01
C CYS A 203 -2.07 30.05 0.79
N ASN A 204 -1.72 30.33 -0.46
CA ASN A 204 -0.71 31.32 -0.88
C ASN A 204 0.68 31.02 -0.30
N ASP A 205 1.13 29.77 -0.48
CA ASP A 205 2.47 29.30 -0.17
C ASP A 205 2.98 28.33 -1.26
N SER A 206 4.16 27.75 -1.06
CA SER A 206 4.81 26.86 -2.04
C SER A 206 4.77 25.38 -1.63
N ASN A 207 3.77 24.98 -0.83
CA ASN A 207 3.62 23.62 -0.35
C ASN A 207 2.32 22.99 -0.88
N PRO A 208 2.37 22.28 -2.02
CA PRO A 208 1.18 21.73 -2.68
C PRO A 208 0.67 20.43 -2.03
N MET A 209 0.95 20.20 -0.74
CA MET A 209 0.52 19.00 -0.03
C MET A 209 -1.00 18.90 -0.04
N ASP A 210 -1.48 17.71 -0.39
CA ASP A 210 -2.90 17.42 -0.38
C ASP A 210 -3.37 17.07 1.03
N PHE A 211 -4.54 17.60 1.38
CA PHE A 211 -5.24 17.31 2.63
C PHE A 211 -6.72 16.97 2.39
N HIS A 212 -7.17 16.98 1.12
CA HIS A 212 -8.52 16.61 0.70
C HIS A 212 -8.52 15.22 0.03
N GLY A 213 -7.46 14.89 -0.71
CA GLY A 213 -7.22 13.58 -1.34
C GLY A 213 -7.72 13.45 -2.76
N HIS A 214 -8.49 14.42 -3.26
CA HIS A 214 -9.03 14.38 -4.63
C HIS A 214 -7.91 14.53 -5.68
N GLY A 215 -6.96 15.43 -5.43
CA GLY A 215 -5.82 15.66 -6.32
C GLY A 215 -4.81 14.53 -6.26
N THR A 216 -4.60 13.94 -5.07
CA THR A 216 -3.83 12.70 -4.90
C THR A 216 -4.46 11.53 -5.67
N HIS A 217 -5.78 11.42 -5.69
CA HIS A 217 -6.48 10.40 -6.49
C HIS A 217 -6.28 10.60 -7.99
N CYS A 218 -6.42 11.83 -8.48
CA CYS A 218 -6.14 12.18 -9.86
C CYS A 218 -4.67 11.93 -10.24
N ALA A 219 -3.73 12.26 -9.36
CA ALA A 219 -2.31 12.04 -9.55
C ALA A 219 -1.96 10.55 -9.70
N GLY A 220 -2.57 9.67 -8.91
CA GLY A 220 -2.40 8.22 -9.03
C GLY A 220 -2.90 7.66 -10.36
N ILE A 221 -4.04 8.13 -10.85
CA ILE A 221 -4.58 7.71 -12.15
C ILE A 221 -3.58 8.05 -13.27
N ILE A 222 -3.01 9.25 -13.23
CA ILE A 222 -2.04 9.71 -14.23
C ILE A 222 -0.74 8.92 -14.11
N GLY A 223 -0.24 8.74 -12.88
CA GLY A 223 1.18 8.51 -12.64
C GLY A 223 1.58 7.76 -11.37
N ALA A 224 0.71 6.94 -10.77
CA ALA A 224 1.17 5.97 -9.77
C ALA A 224 2.25 5.05 -10.38
N VAL A 225 3.34 4.85 -9.62
CA VAL A 225 4.50 4.09 -10.08
C VAL A 225 4.11 2.63 -10.25
N GLY A 226 3.96 2.18 -11.50
CA GLY A 226 3.67 0.79 -11.79
C GLY A 226 4.90 -0.13 -11.66
N ASN A 227 4.60 -1.40 -11.41
CA ASN A 227 5.53 -2.51 -11.28
C ASN A 227 6.55 -2.33 -10.13
N ASN A 228 6.06 -1.88 -8.96
CA ASN A 228 6.87 -1.62 -7.77
C ASN A 228 6.48 -2.49 -6.55
N ASP A 229 5.64 -3.52 -6.74
CA ASP A 229 5.08 -4.39 -5.70
C ASP A 229 4.21 -3.64 -4.65
N LEU A 230 3.65 -2.47 -4.98
CA LEU A 230 2.83 -1.65 -4.08
C LEU A 230 1.52 -1.20 -4.77
N GLY A 231 0.42 -1.29 -4.02
CA GLY A 231 -0.93 -0.84 -4.38
C GLY A 231 -1.31 -0.85 -5.88
N VAL A 232 -1.44 0.32 -6.50
CA VAL A 232 -2.04 0.52 -7.83
C VAL A 232 -1.00 0.85 -8.91
N ALA A 233 -1.42 0.87 -10.18
CA ALA A 233 -0.63 1.41 -11.29
C ALA A 233 -1.33 2.63 -11.89
N GLY A 234 -0.56 3.64 -12.29
CA GLY A 234 -1.06 4.74 -13.11
C GLY A 234 -0.96 4.42 -14.60
N ILE A 235 -1.56 5.26 -15.45
CA ILE A 235 -1.37 5.17 -16.91
C ILE A 235 0.11 5.24 -17.29
N ASN A 236 0.86 6.11 -16.62
CA ASN A 236 2.30 6.26 -16.79
C ASN A 236 3.03 5.74 -15.56
N TRP A 237 3.73 4.62 -15.67
CA TRP A 237 4.55 4.09 -14.57
C TRP A 237 5.75 5.02 -14.29
N GLN A 238 6.17 5.79 -15.29
CA GLN A 238 7.20 6.83 -15.17
C GLN A 238 6.68 8.13 -15.78
N VAL A 239 6.56 9.17 -14.97
CA VAL A 239 6.17 10.53 -15.37
C VAL A 239 6.62 11.50 -14.30
N LYS A 240 6.56 12.81 -14.57
CA LYS A 240 6.74 13.85 -13.56
C LYS A 240 5.44 14.61 -13.29
N LEU A 241 4.96 14.55 -12.06
CA LEU A 241 3.73 15.18 -11.58
C LEU A 241 4.10 16.50 -10.89
N MET A 242 3.75 17.63 -11.50
CA MET A 242 3.86 18.96 -10.89
C MET A 242 2.55 19.25 -10.15
N ALA A 243 2.62 19.40 -8.83
CA ALA A 243 1.44 19.58 -8.00
C ALA A 243 1.09 21.07 -7.91
N VAL A 244 -0.11 21.44 -8.36
CA VAL A 244 -0.59 22.83 -8.28
C VAL A 244 -1.88 22.82 -7.48
N LYS A 245 -1.79 23.21 -6.22
CA LYS A 245 -2.93 23.24 -5.31
C LYS A 245 -3.73 24.52 -5.54
N GLY A 246 -4.92 24.37 -6.12
CA GLY A 246 -5.88 25.43 -6.43
C GLY A 246 -6.98 25.57 -5.38
N PHE A 247 -7.26 24.49 -4.64
CA PHE A 247 -8.32 24.47 -3.64
C PHE A 247 -7.76 24.71 -2.23
N PRO A 248 -8.31 25.68 -1.49
CA PRO A 248 -8.04 25.79 -0.06
C PRO A 248 -8.59 24.57 0.69
N LEU A 249 -8.16 24.37 1.95
CA LEU A 249 -8.66 23.29 2.80
C LEU A 249 -10.19 23.27 2.93
N GLU A 250 -10.79 24.47 3.02
CA GLU A 250 -12.22 24.66 3.05
C GLU A 250 -12.65 25.65 1.96
N GLY A 251 -13.53 25.20 1.07
CA GLY A 251 -14.19 26.04 0.08
C GLY A 251 -13.75 25.80 -1.37
N PRO A 252 -14.41 26.46 -2.32
CA PRO A 252 -14.11 26.30 -3.74
C PRO A 252 -12.81 27.02 -4.11
N MET A 253 -12.15 26.56 -5.17
CA MET A 253 -11.14 27.35 -5.87
C MET A 253 -11.79 28.64 -6.40
N SER A 254 -11.17 29.78 -6.12
CA SER A 254 -11.60 31.06 -6.67
C SER A 254 -10.95 31.32 -8.03
N MET A 255 -11.58 32.18 -8.85
CA MET A 255 -11.04 32.58 -10.15
C MET A 255 -9.63 33.19 -10.04
N GLU A 256 -9.32 33.91 -8.96
CA GLU A 256 -7.98 34.48 -8.74
C GLU A 256 -6.93 33.38 -8.54
N MET A 257 -7.25 32.38 -7.70
CA MET A 257 -6.38 31.23 -7.43
C MET A 257 -6.13 30.41 -8.70
N GLU A 258 -7.18 30.18 -9.49
CA GLU A 258 -7.05 29.49 -10.76
C GLU A 258 -6.14 30.25 -11.72
N LEU A 259 -6.37 31.55 -11.93
CA LEU A 259 -5.53 32.35 -12.83
C LEU A 259 -4.06 32.40 -12.38
N GLU A 260 -3.81 32.42 -11.07
CA GLU A 260 -2.47 32.34 -10.52
C GLU A 260 -1.82 30.97 -10.81
N ALA A 261 -2.55 29.88 -10.60
CA ALA A 261 -2.09 28.52 -10.91
C ALA A 261 -1.76 28.35 -12.40
N LEU A 262 -2.64 28.82 -13.30
CA LEU A 262 -2.42 28.78 -14.74
C LEU A 262 -1.21 29.63 -15.14
N ASN A 263 -1.02 30.78 -14.52
CA ASN A 263 0.14 31.64 -14.75
C ASN A 263 1.45 30.96 -14.32
N TYR A 264 1.47 30.30 -13.15
CA TYR A 264 2.63 29.51 -12.70
C TYR A 264 2.98 28.41 -13.69
N ILE A 265 2.01 27.59 -14.11
CA ILE A 265 2.22 26.51 -15.09
C ILE A 265 2.79 27.08 -16.41
N LEU A 266 2.24 28.20 -16.88
CA LEU A 266 2.72 28.87 -18.10
C LEU A 266 4.17 29.34 -17.93
N TYR A 267 4.50 30.00 -16.81
CA TYR A 267 5.86 30.45 -16.51
C TYR A 267 6.84 29.27 -16.48
N MET A 268 6.48 28.17 -15.81
CA MET A 268 7.33 27.00 -15.72
C MET A 268 7.61 26.39 -17.10
N LYS A 269 6.63 26.42 -18.00
CA LYS A 269 6.80 25.98 -19.40
C LYS A 269 7.67 26.94 -20.21
N THR A 270 7.41 28.24 -20.17
CA THR A 270 8.01 29.21 -21.12
C THR A 270 9.33 29.79 -20.65
N GLU A 271 9.46 30.05 -19.35
CA GLU A 271 10.64 30.72 -18.77
C GLU A 271 11.57 29.71 -18.07
N ALA A 272 11.02 28.74 -17.32
CA ALA A 272 11.81 27.70 -16.66
C ALA A 272 12.08 26.47 -17.55
N ASN A 273 11.53 26.44 -18.77
CA ASN A 273 11.73 25.39 -19.78
C ASN A 273 11.38 23.97 -19.29
N CYS A 274 10.37 23.85 -18.43
CA CYS A 274 9.80 22.56 -18.01
C CYS A 274 9.01 21.94 -19.17
N ASN A 275 9.19 20.64 -19.42
CA ASN A 275 8.47 19.92 -20.47
C ASN A 275 7.04 19.53 -20.03
N ILE A 276 6.22 20.53 -19.68
CA ILE A 276 4.81 20.36 -19.31
C ILE A 276 4.01 20.11 -20.59
N VAL A 277 3.33 18.98 -20.69
CA VAL A 277 2.56 18.60 -21.90
C VAL A 277 1.06 18.76 -21.71
N ALA A 278 0.57 18.66 -20.48
CA ALA A 278 -0.84 18.78 -20.16
C ALA A 278 -1.07 19.31 -18.74
N VAL A 279 -2.23 19.96 -18.55
CA VAL A 279 -2.85 20.25 -17.26
C VAL A 279 -4.03 19.31 -17.06
N ASN A 280 -4.08 18.65 -15.91
CA ASN A 280 -5.27 17.96 -15.44
C ASN A 280 -6.20 18.94 -14.71
N ALA A 281 -7.38 19.21 -15.27
CA ALA A 281 -8.40 20.06 -14.67
C ALA A 281 -9.65 19.24 -14.29
N SER A 282 -9.59 18.58 -13.14
CA SER A 282 -10.67 17.74 -12.59
C SER A 282 -11.69 18.53 -11.77
N PHE A 283 -12.01 19.74 -12.23
CA PHE A 283 -12.91 20.70 -11.58
C PHE A 283 -13.72 21.46 -12.63
N GLY A 284 -14.66 22.28 -12.15
CA GLY A 284 -15.34 23.24 -12.99
C GLY A 284 -16.56 23.84 -12.31
N TYR A 285 -17.31 24.61 -13.08
CA TYR A 285 -18.52 25.28 -12.65
C TYR A 285 -19.52 25.39 -13.81
N SER A 286 -20.80 25.49 -13.50
CA SER A 286 -21.85 25.74 -14.49
C SER A 286 -22.21 27.23 -14.55
N GLY A 287 -22.50 27.75 -15.75
CA GLY A 287 -23.09 29.07 -15.92
C GLY A 287 -22.44 29.89 -17.04
N ALA A 288 -22.09 31.14 -16.75
CA ALA A 288 -21.55 32.05 -17.75
C ALA A 288 -20.02 31.89 -17.91
N PRO A 289 -19.48 31.94 -19.15
CA PRO A 289 -18.04 31.89 -19.38
C PRO A 289 -17.32 33.09 -18.77
N ASP A 290 -16.11 32.89 -18.26
CA ASP A 290 -15.19 33.95 -17.86
C ASP A 290 -14.13 34.18 -18.95
N THR A 291 -13.97 35.43 -19.37
CA THR A 291 -13.00 35.76 -20.44
C THR A 291 -11.56 35.65 -19.99
N ASN A 292 -11.26 35.88 -18.70
CA ASN A 292 -9.89 35.82 -18.20
C ASN A 292 -9.43 34.36 -18.08
N GLU A 293 -10.28 33.48 -17.56
CA GLU A 293 -10.03 32.03 -17.50
C GLU A 293 -9.78 31.49 -18.92
N ARG A 294 -10.69 31.81 -19.86
CA ARG A 294 -10.55 31.43 -21.27
C ARG A 294 -9.22 31.90 -21.86
N ASP A 295 -8.86 33.16 -21.68
CA ASP A 295 -7.64 33.74 -22.26
C ASP A 295 -6.37 33.14 -21.61
N ALA A 296 -6.41 32.77 -20.33
CA ALA A 296 -5.32 32.06 -19.65
C ALA A 296 -5.14 30.62 -20.18
N ILE A 297 -6.25 29.89 -20.39
CA ILE A 297 -6.23 28.56 -20.98
C ILE A 297 -5.74 28.60 -22.44
N ASP A 298 -6.13 29.63 -23.21
CA ASP A 298 -5.62 29.84 -24.57
C ASP A 298 -4.11 30.09 -24.57
N ALA A 299 -3.59 30.86 -23.62
CA ALA A 299 -2.16 31.11 -23.48
C ALA A 299 -1.35 29.83 -23.19
N LEU A 300 -1.87 28.92 -22.36
CA LEU A 300 -1.30 27.57 -22.18
C LEU A 300 -1.27 26.80 -23.51
N GLY A 301 -2.34 26.88 -24.30
CA GLY A 301 -2.41 26.28 -25.63
C GLY A 301 -1.36 26.83 -26.60
N GLN A 302 -1.17 28.15 -26.62
CA GLN A 302 -0.13 28.81 -27.42
C GLN A 302 1.29 28.40 -26.98
N ALA A 303 1.49 28.01 -25.72
CA ALA A 303 2.73 27.44 -25.20
C ALA A 303 2.87 25.92 -25.46
N GLY A 304 1.89 25.29 -26.11
CA GLY A 304 1.89 23.87 -26.45
C GLY A 304 1.53 22.96 -25.27
N ILE A 305 0.64 23.42 -24.38
CA ILE A 305 0.09 22.65 -23.27
C ILE A 305 -1.38 22.32 -23.56
N LEU A 306 -1.73 21.03 -23.48
CA LEU A 306 -3.14 20.60 -23.51
C LEU A 306 -3.82 20.88 -22.17
N PHE A 307 -5.08 21.28 -22.20
CA PHE A 307 -5.89 21.52 -21.02
C PHE A 307 -7.02 20.50 -20.95
N ILE A 308 -6.85 19.46 -20.14
CA ILE A 308 -7.79 18.34 -20.10
C ILE A 308 -8.83 18.61 -19.01
N ALA A 309 -10.09 18.78 -19.38
CA ALA A 309 -11.14 19.29 -18.49
C ALA A 309 -12.29 18.31 -18.29
N ALA A 310 -12.74 18.15 -17.05
CA ALA A 310 -13.92 17.36 -16.70
C ALA A 310 -15.20 17.97 -17.31
N ALA A 311 -16.09 17.14 -17.86
CA ALA A 311 -17.34 17.64 -18.48
C ALA A 311 -18.39 18.14 -17.47
N GLY A 312 -18.29 17.74 -16.19
CA GLY A 312 -19.26 18.01 -15.12
C GLY A 312 -20.04 16.77 -14.68
N ASN A 313 -20.69 16.82 -13.52
CA ASN A 313 -21.23 15.67 -12.79
C ASN A 313 -22.74 15.76 -12.49
N GLU A 314 -23.48 16.53 -13.29
CA GLU A 314 -24.90 16.83 -13.08
C GLU A 314 -25.85 16.03 -13.99
N GLY A 315 -25.31 15.27 -14.96
CA GLY A 315 -26.08 14.57 -15.99
C GLY A 315 -26.67 15.49 -17.06
N GLU A 316 -26.12 16.69 -17.21
CA GLU A 316 -26.62 17.77 -18.06
C GLU A 316 -25.99 17.80 -19.46
N ASP A 317 -26.66 18.47 -20.40
CA ASP A 317 -26.20 18.69 -21.78
C ASP A 317 -25.49 20.05 -21.90
N ASN A 318 -24.17 20.02 -22.09
CA ASN A 318 -23.30 21.20 -22.24
C ASN A 318 -23.54 21.96 -23.56
N ASP A 319 -24.29 21.41 -24.53
CA ASP A 319 -24.73 22.14 -25.72
C ASP A 319 -26.13 22.79 -25.54
N GLY A 320 -26.74 22.57 -24.37
CA GLY A 320 -28.14 22.88 -24.07
C GLY A 320 -28.38 24.27 -23.49
N ASP A 321 -28.98 24.31 -22.29
CA ASP A 321 -29.31 25.56 -21.62
C ASP A 321 -28.03 26.27 -21.16
N PRO A 322 -27.81 27.55 -21.52
CA PRO A 322 -26.64 28.32 -21.09
C PRO A 322 -26.38 28.34 -19.57
N GLN A 323 -27.38 28.07 -18.73
CA GLN A 323 -27.21 27.97 -17.27
C GLN A 323 -26.50 26.69 -16.81
N PHE A 324 -26.54 25.63 -17.60
CA PHE A 324 -25.95 24.33 -17.29
C PHE A 324 -24.70 24.02 -18.12
N VAL A 325 -24.26 24.96 -18.96
CA VAL A 325 -22.99 24.82 -19.68
C VAL A 325 -21.86 24.83 -18.65
N HIS A 326 -21.06 23.77 -18.68
CA HIS A 326 -19.94 23.57 -17.77
C HIS A 326 -18.64 24.17 -18.32
N TYR A 327 -17.92 24.92 -17.49
CA TYR A 327 -16.60 25.49 -17.77
C TYR A 327 -15.59 24.95 -16.74
N PRO A 328 -14.31 24.75 -17.11
CA PRO A 328 -13.67 25.16 -18.37
C PRO A 328 -13.96 24.28 -19.60
N SER A 329 -14.56 23.10 -19.44
CA SER A 329 -14.68 22.10 -20.53
C SER A 329 -15.34 22.62 -21.81
N SER A 330 -16.28 23.55 -21.72
CA SER A 330 -17.03 24.04 -22.89
C SER A 330 -16.43 25.30 -23.54
N TYR A 331 -15.23 25.74 -23.15
CA TYR A 331 -14.54 26.80 -23.89
C TYR A 331 -14.14 26.30 -25.29
N ASP A 332 -14.48 27.08 -26.32
CA ASP A 332 -14.08 26.82 -27.72
C ASP A 332 -12.60 27.20 -27.92
N LEU A 333 -11.71 26.30 -27.48
CA LEU A 333 -10.25 26.41 -27.56
C LEU A 333 -9.64 25.10 -28.06
N ASP A 334 -8.72 25.21 -29.03
CA ASP A 334 -8.16 24.03 -29.71
C ASP A 334 -7.37 23.11 -28.77
N ASN A 335 -6.77 23.66 -27.70
CA ASN A 335 -5.96 22.91 -26.74
C ASN A 335 -6.77 22.22 -25.63
N ILE A 336 -8.09 22.42 -25.54
CA ILE A 336 -8.93 21.73 -24.56
C ILE A 336 -9.26 20.32 -25.04
N ILE A 337 -9.26 19.34 -24.13
CA ILE A 337 -9.96 18.06 -24.32
C ILE A 337 -10.98 17.90 -23.20
N ALA A 338 -12.26 17.95 -23.55
CA ALA A 338 -13.38 17.81 -22.62
C ALA A 338 -13.79 16.34 -22.48
N VAL A 339 -13.89 15.86 -21.23
CA VAL A 339 -13.96 14.42 -20.93
C VAL A 339 -15.25 14.04 -20.20
N ALA A 340 -16.05 13.18 -20.82
CA ALA A 340 -17.19 12.49 -20.20
C ALA A 340 -16.75 11.23 -19.44
N ALA A 341 -17.53 10.82 -18.44
CA ALA A 341 -17.29 9.60 -17.67
C ALA A 341 -18.09 8.41 -18.21
N THR A 342 -17.43 7.26 -18.29
CA THR A 342 -18.03 5.97 -18.66
C THR A 342 -17.86 4.95 -17.55
N THR A 343 -18.72 3.93 -17.57
CA THR A 343 -18.77 2.85 -16.58
C THR A 343 -18.07 1.58 -17.08
N GLU A 344 -17.79 0.64 -16.18
CA GLU A 344 -17.23 -0.69 -16.51
C GLU A 344 -18.08 -1.47 -17.53
N LEU A 345 -19.37 -1.14 -17.65
CA LEU A 345 -20.31 -1.77 -18.58
C LEU A 345 -20.37 -1.05 -19.94
N GLY A 346 -19.47 -0.09 -20.20
CA GLY A 346 -19.42 0.67 -21.45
C GLY A 346 -20.52 1.72 -21.60
N GLY A 347 -21.26 2.03 -20.52
CA GLY A 347 -22.30 3.05 -20.50
C GLY A 347 -21.73 4.46 -20.27
N LEU A 348 -22.46 5.49 -20.68
CA LEU A 348 -22.24 6.85 -20.15
C LEU A 348 -22.68 6.82 -18.67
N ALA A 349 -21.79 7.23 -17.76
CA ALA A 349 -22.11 7.27 -16.34
C ALA A 349 -23.30 8.21 -16.09
N SER A 350 -24.22 7.83 -15.19
CA SER A 350 -25.49 8.56 -15.04
C SER A 350 -25.33 10.01 -14.58
N PHE A 351 -24.22 10.31 -13.90
CA PHE A 351 -23.86 11.65 -13.46
C PHE A 351 -23.08 12.44 -14.54
N SER A 352 -22.54 11.79 -15.57
CA SER A 352 -21.67 12.50 -16.53
C SER A 352 -22.48 13.51 -17.33
N ASN A 353 -22.03 14.76 -17.31
CA ASN A 353 -22.44 15.71 -18.34
C ASN A 353 -21.93 15.23 -19.72
N TYR A 354 -22.56 15.73 -20.77
CA TYR A 354 -22.29 15.35 -22.15
C TYR A 354 -22.53 16.55 -23.08
N GLY A 355 -22.07 16.47 -24.32
CA GLY A 355 -22.26 17.51 -25.33
C GLY A 355 -21.77 17.02 -26.68
N ALA A 356 -22.65 17.00 -27.69
CA ALA A 356 -22.33 16.55 -29.04
C ALA A 356 -21.30 17.45 -29.75
N THR A 357 -21.11 18.69 -29.28
CA THR A 357 -20.10 19.62 -29.79
C THR A 357 -19.12 20.13 -28.75
N SER A 358 -19.50 20.15 -27.46
CA SER A 358 -18.70 20.69 -26.36
C SER A 358 -17.92 19.66 -25.55
N VAL A 359 -18.15 18.36 -25.74
CA VAL A 359 -17.44 17.28 -25.03
C VAL A 359 -16.77 16.35 -26.06
N ASP A 360 -15.46 16.16 -25.97
CA ASP A 360 -14.68 15.51 -27.04
C ASP A 360 -14.85 13.98 -27.07
N LEU A 361 -14.63 13.31 -25.93
CA LEU A 361 -14.66 11.85 -25.81
C LEU A 361 -15.12 11.41 -24.41
N GLY A 362 -15.37 10.11 -24.24
CA GLY A 362 -15.55 9.48 -22.92
C GLY A 362 -14.31 8.73 -22.44
N ALA A 363 -14.10 8.63 -21.13
CA ALA A 363 -13.07 7.78 -20.52
C ALA A 363 -13.60 7.11 -19.23
N PRO A 364 -12.94 6.08 -18.68
CA PRO A 364 -13.36 5.45 -17.42
C PRO A 364 -13.44 6.46 -16.28
N GLY A 365 -14.62 6.60 -15.66
CA GLY A 365 -14.83 7.59 -14.59
C GLY A 365 -15.79 7.15 -13.49
N ASP A 366 -16.24 5.90 -13.50
CA ASP A 366 -17.11 5.35 -12.45
C ASP A 366 -16.42 4.18 -11.75
N GLU A 367 -16.42 4.20 -10.42
CA GLU A 367 -15.73 3.21 -9.58
C GLU A 367 -14.24 3.04 -9.97
N ILE A 368 -13.50 4.16 -10.00
CA ILE A 368 -12.08 4.18 -10.33
C ILE A 368 -11.24 4.08 -9.06
N LEU A 369 -10.47 3.00 -8.93
CA LEU A 369 -9.49 2.82 -7.88
C LEU A 369 -8.19 3.55 -8.22
N SER A 370 -7.71 4.38 -7.29
CA SER A 370 -6.44 5.11 -7.40
C SER A 370 -5.93 5.47 -6.00
N THR A 371 -4.79 6.16 -5.93
CA THR A 371 -4.17 6.63 -4.69
C THR A 371 -5.08 7.56 -3.87
N MET A 372 -4.82 7.66 -2.57
CA MET A 372 -5.47 8.56 -1.61
C MET A 372 -4.39 9.03 -0.62
N LEU A 373 -4.65 10.07 0.16
CA LEU A 373 -3.68 10.64 1.12
C LEU A 373 -2.94 9.56 1.94
N HIS A 374 -1.61 9.55 1.89
CA HIS A 374 -0.74 8.75 2.78
C HIS A 374 -0.47 9.44 4.11
N THR A 375 -0.56 10.78 4.17
CA THR A 375 -0.35 11.61 5.39
C THR A 375 -1.62 12.18 5.97
N VAL A 376 -2.77 11.50 5.81
CA VAL A 376 -3.59 11.47 7.02
C VAL A 376 -2.75 10.70 8.03
N GLU A 377 -2.04 11.43 8.88
CA GLU A 377 -1.52 10.95 10.17
C GLU A 377 -2.67 10.46 11.08
N THR A 378 -3.90 10.35 10.59
CA THR A 378 -4.72 9.21 11.01
C THR A 378 -4.20 8.00 10.27
N ILE A 379 -3.26 7.30 10.89
CA ILE A 379 -3.35 5.88 10.77
C ILE A 379 -4.76 5.54 11.28
N SER A 380 -5.72 5.34 10.38
CA SER A 380 -7.04 4.90 10.78
C SER A 380 -6.90 3.42 11.08
N TYR A 381 -6.46 3.12 12.29
CA TYR A 381 -6.53 1.76 12.81
C TYR A 381 -7.98 1.56 13.23
N ASP A 382 -8.80 1.05 12.31
CA ASP A 382 -9.87 0.19 12.78
C ASP A 382 -9.20 -1.13 13.15
N VAL A 383 -9.04 -1.34 14.45
CA VAL A 383 -8.54 -2.60 14.97
C VAL A 383 -9.64 -3.63 14.78
N ASN A 384 -9.44 -4.59 13.88
CA ASN A 384 -10.41 -5.64 13.63
C ASN A 384 -10.67 -6.43 14.94
N PRO A 385 -11.88 -6.33 15.53
CA PRO A 385 -12.17 -6.87 16.85
C PRO A 385 -12.09 -8.41 16.91
N GLU A 386 -12.18 -9.09 15.76
CA GLU A 386 -12.04 -10.55 15.69
C GLU A 386 -10.58 -11.02 15.79
N THR A 387 -9.63 -10.14 15.47
CA THR A 387 -8.19 -10.45 15.42
C THR A 387 -7.35 -9.64 16.39
N ALA A 388 -7.98 -8.70 17.10
CA ALA A 388 -7.33 -7.83 18.06
C ALA A 388 -6.79 -8.61 19.28
N VAL A 389 -5.62 -8.21 19.76
CA VAL A 389 -5.08 -8.63 21.07
C VAL A 389 -5.89 -8.00 22.20
N PHE A 390 -6.41 -6.79 21.97
CA PHE A 390 -7.30 -6.06 22.88
C PHE A 390 -8.33 -5.28 22.06
N TYR A 391 -9.59 -5.25 22.48
CA TYR A 391 -10.62 -4.40 21.90
C TYR A 391 -11.69 -4.07 22.94
N ASP A 392 -12.18 -2.83 22.93
CA ASP A 392 -13.26 -2.32 23.76
C ASP A 392 -14.04 -1.23 23.02
N ASP A 393 -15.33 -1.48 22.81
CA ASP A 393 -16.32 -0.54 22.25
C ASP A 393 -17.04 0.26 23.34
N LEU A 394 -16.64 0.11 24.60
CA LEU A 394 -17.14 0.83 25.78
C LEU A 394 -18.62 0.58 26.13
N GLU A 395 -19.34 -0.24 25.35
CA GLU A 395 -20.74 -0.58 25.60
C GLU A 395 -20.94 -1.46 26.85
N SER A 396 -19.86 -2.07 27.33
CA SER A 396 -19.83 -2.78 28.61
C SER A 396 -19.48 -1.87 29.81
N GLY A 397 -19.35 -0.56 29.58
CA GLY A 397 -18.89 0.42 30.55
C GLY A 397 -17.37 0.36 30.78
N ALA A 398 -16.88 0.96 31.87
CA ALA A 398 -15.45 1.11 32.14
C ALA A 398 -14.74 -0.18 32.61
N VAL A 399 -15.18 -1.37 32.20
CA VAL A 399 -14.69 -2.65 32.74
C VAL A 399 -13.20 -2.86 32.47
N ASN A 400 -12.69 -2.36 31.35
CA ASN A 400 -11.26 -2.44 31.01
C ASN A 400 -10.45 -1.21 31.41
N PHE A 401 -11.05 -0.24 32.13
CA PHE A 401 -10.40 1.02 32.46
C PHE A 401 -10.53 1.39 33.95
N THR A 402 -9.43 1.83 34.54
CA THR A 402 -9.45 2.58 35.80
C THR A 402 -9.55 4.06 35.47
N LEU A 403 -10.66 4.69 35.89
CA LEU A 403 -10.97 6.09 35.58
C LEU A 403 -10.74 7.00 36.79
N GLU A 404 -9.85 7.98 36.63
CA GLU A 404 -9.65 9.04 37.60
C GLU A 404 -10.49 10.26 37.20
N GLY A 405 -11.38 10.72 38.08
CA GLY A 405 -12.27 11.84 37.78
C GLY A 405 -11.50 13.09 37.32
N PRO A 406 -11.90 13.76 36.22
CA PRO A 406 -13.25 13.73 35.65
C PRO A 406 -13.56 12.66 34.60
N TRP A 407 -12.60 11.79 34.24
CA TRP A 407 -12.83 10.73 33.25
C TRP A 407 -14.03 9.83 33.60
N ALA A 408 -14.93 9.63 32.65
CA ALA A 408 -16.11 8.78 32.81
C ALA A 408 -16.68 8.29 31.47
N ILE A 409 -17.48 7.23 31.53
CA ILE A 409 -18.28 6.78 30.39
C ILE A 409 -19.50 7.71 30.24
N THR A 410 -19.81 8.10 29.02
CA THR A 410 -20.89 9.04 28.67
C THR A 410 -21.70 8.58 27.47
N GLU A 411 -22.92 9.10 27.35
CA GLU A 411 -23.83 8.91 26.19
C GLU A 411 -23.90 10.16 25.29
N GLU A 412 -23.15 11.22 25.62
CA GLU A 412 -23.29 12.53 24.96
C GLU A 412 -22.82 12.50 23.50
N ASN A 413 -21.80 11.71 23.18
CA ASN A 413 -21.31 11.43 21.82
C ASN A 413 -20.62 10.06 21.79
N ALA A 414 -20.98 9.18 20.86
CA ALA A 414 -20.39 7.84 20.70
C ALA A 414 -20.29 7.43 19.22
N SER A 415 -19.28 6.64 18.88
CA SER A 415 -19.04 6.07 17.54
C SER A 415 -19.78 4.73 17.37
N THR A 416 -19.85 3.96 18.45
CA THR A 416 -20.66 2.75 18.60
C THR A 416 -21.91 3.08 19.46
N PRO A 417 -22.93 2.20 19.56
CA PRO A 417 -24.34 2.62 19.67
C PRO A 417 -24.71 3.65 20.73
N SER A 418 -24.07 3.68 21.90
CA SER A 418 -24.46 4.55 23.00
C SER A 418 -23.36 5.05 23.93
N HIS A 419 -22.15 4.48 23.97
CA HIS A 419 -21.17 4.84 25.01
C HIS A 419 -19.81 5.27 24.44
N ALA A 420 -19.24 6.33 25.03
CA ALA A 420 -17.85 6.72 24.83
C ALA A 420 -17.19 7.06 26.16
N LEU A 421 -15.86 7.09 26.17
CA LEU A 421 -15.04 7.54 27.28
C LEU A 421 -14.75 9.03 27.08
N SER A 422 -15.13 9.86 28.04
CA SER A 422 -14.87 11.30 27.99
C SER A 422 -14.05 11.77 29.17
N ASP A 423 -13.18 12.75 28.95
CA ASP A 423 -12.42 13.41 30.02
C ASP A 423 -13.28 14.38 30.83
N SER A 424 -14.34 14.94 30.24
CA SER A 424 -15.21 15.94 30.86
C SER A 424 -16.68 15.81 30.50
N PRO A 425 -17.37 14.69 30.83
CA PRO A 425 -18.77 14.52 30.46
C PRO A 425 -19.67 15.60 31.07
N GLY A 426 -20.49 16.23 30.23
CA GLY A 426 -21.47 17.25 30.56
C GLY A 426 -20.92 18.65 30.83
N THR A 427 -19.63 18.91 30.56
CA THR A 427 -18.99 20.21 30.79
C THR A 427 -17.70 20.37 29.96
N ASP A 428 -17.23 21.59 29.79
CA ASP A 428 -15.89 21.83 29.25
C ASP A 428 -14.80 21.27 30.19
N TYR A 429 -13.66 20.85 29.63
CA TYR A 429 -12.56 20.23 30.39
C TYR A 429 -11.93 21.16 31.43
N GLY A 430 -11.52 20.60 32.56
CA GLY A 430 -10.89 21.33 33.67
C GLY A 430 -9.44 21.78 33.37
N VAL A 431 -8.93 22.75 34.14
CA VAL A 431 -7.51 23.16 34.06
C VAL A 431 -6.60 22.17 34.80
N SER A 432 -5.52 21.74 34.16
CA SER A 432 -4.36 21.05 34.73
C SER A 432 -4.67 20.00 35.82
N SER A 433 -5.36 18.93 35.40
CA SER A 433 -5.47 17.70 36.19
C SER A 433 -4.69 16.58 35.50
N ASP A 434 -3.58 16.13 36.09
CA ASP A 434 -2.79 14.96 35.60
C ASP A 434 -3.52 13.61 35.81
N VAL A 435 -4.85 13.63 35.81
CA VAL A 435 -5.72 12.47 36.00
C VAL A 435 -5.92 11.74 34.68
N ALA A 436 -6.07 10.43 34.75
CA ALA A 436 -6.02 9.57 33.57
C ALA A 436 -7.17 8.57 33.50
N ALA A 437 -7.52 8.18 32.27
CA ALA A 437 -8.15 6.91 32.01
C ALA A 437 -7.06 5.89 31.68
N THR A 438 -6.87 4.89 32.54
CA THR A 438 -5.79 3.89 32.42
C THR A 438 -6.36 2.53 32.08
N SER A 439 -5.82 1.86 31.06
CA SER A 439 -6.23 0.52 30.68
C SER A 439 -5.94 -0.50 31.79
N ARG A 440 -6.66 -1.63 31.78
CA ARG A 440 -6.22 -2.85 32.45
C ARG A 440 -4.89 -3.35 31.89
N ILE A 441 -4.33 -4.37 32.52
CA ILE A 441 -3.16 -5.08 31.96
C ILE A 441 -3.55 -5.81 30.68
N ILE A 442 -2.68 -5.68 29.68
CA ILE A 442 -2.77 -6.38 28.41
C ILE A 442 -1.46 -7.16 28.25
N ASP A 443 -1.56 -8.47 28.07
CA ASP A 443 -0.38 -9.33 27.86
C ASP A 443 0.03 -9.31 26.39
N LEU A 444 1.15 -8.66 26.10
CA LEU A 444 1.75 -8.62 24.77
C LEU A 444 2.99 -9.52 24.65
N SER A 445 3.30 -10.36 25.64
CA SER A 445 4.56 -11.11 25.70
C SER A 445 4.69 -12.22 24.64
N GLY A 446 3.57 -12.67 24.07
CA GLY A 446 3.53 -13.67 23.00
C GLY A 446 3.62 -13.09 21.59
N GLU A 447 3.60 -11.76 21.46
CA GLU A 447 3.49 -11.06 20.18
C GLU A 447 4.86 -10.89 19.53
N THR A 448 4.91 -11.07 18.20
CA THR A 448 6.17 -10.99 17.41
C THR A 448 6.01 -10.16 16.13
N THR A 449 4.84 -9.59 15.92
CA THR A 449 4.45 -8.80 14.75
C THR A 449 4.27 -7.34 15.14
N GLU A 450 4.28 -6.42 14.17
CA GLU A 450 4.02 -5.00 14.41
C GLU A 450 2.62 -4.81 15.02
N LEU A 451 2.54 -4.08 16.14
CA LEU A 451 1.29 -3.77 16.82
C LEU A 451 1.13 -2.26 16.98
N ALA A 452 -0.12 -1.82 17.10
CA ALA A 452 -0.43 -0.46 17.49
C ALA A 452 -1.69 -0.40 18.34
N LEU A 453 -1.81 0.68 19.10
CA LEU A 453 -3.04 1.08 19.78
C LEU A 453 -3.87 1.96 18.82
N GLY A 454 -5.03 1.49 18.39
CA GLY A 454 -6.03 2.24 17.64
C GLY A 454 -7.20 2.69 18.51
N LEU A 455 -7.80 3.83 18.16
CA LEU A 455 -9.00 4.38 18.80
C LEU A 455 -9.75 5.29 17.83
N LYS A 456 -11.05 5.53 18.07
CA LYS A 456 -11.78 6.66 17.48
C LYS A 456 -11.93 7.76 18.53
N ALA A 457 -11.71 9.01 18.13
CA ALA A 457 -11.97 10.15 18.98
C ALA A 457 -12.70 11.28 18.26
N MET A 458 -13.68 11.86 18.92
CA MET A 458 -14.24 13.17 18.60
C MET A 458 -13.72 14.17 19.64
N HIS A 459 -13.21 15.32 19.23
CA HIS A 459 -12.56 16.24 20.16
C HIS A 459 -12.67 17.72 19.77
N GLU A 460 -12.64 18.57 20.80
CA GLU A 460 -12.54 20.02 20.74
C GLU A 460 -11.54 20.45 21.82
N ILE A 461 -10.29 20.71 21.41
CA ILE A 461 -9.15 20.98 22.28
C ILE A 461 -8.44 22.24 21.81
N GLU A 462 -8.09 23.16 22.71
CA GLU A 462 -7.41 24.41 22.33
C GLU A 462 -6.08 24.12 21.60
N LEU A 463 -6.06 24.48 20.31
CA LEU A 463 -4.93 24.21 19.43
C LEU A 463 -3.64 24.88 19.95
N ALA A 464 -2.54 24.13 19.93
CA ALA A 464 -1.19 24.54 20.34
C ALA A 464 -0.94 24.77 21.84
N TRP A 465 -1.97 24.77 22.69
CA TRP A 465 -1.83 25.00 24.14
C TRP A 465 -2.24 23.79 24.97
N ASP A 466 -3.33 23.13 24.55
CA ASP A 466 -3.88 21.95 25.21
C ASP A 466 -3.74 20.73 24.30
N LYS A 467 -3.74 19.54 24.90
CA LYS A 467 -3.61 18.28 24.16
C LYS A 467 -4.14 17.08 24.93
N LEU A 468 -4.64 16.10 24.19
CA LEU A 468 -4.73 14.74 24.68
C LEU A 468 -3.42 14.01 24.41
N GLN A 469 -2.82 13.42 25.43
CA GLN A 469 -1.59 12.64 25.32
C GLN A 469 -1.84 11.17 25.65
N VAL A 470 -1.30 10.30 24.80
CA VAL A 470 -1.30 8.85 24.97
C VAL A 470 0.03 8.42 25.57
N TRP A 471 -0.01 7.57 26.59
CA TRP A 471 1.18 7.08 27.28
C TRP A 471 1.19 5.56 27.33
N TYR A 472 2.38 4.95 27.21
CA TYR A 472 2.61 3.53 27.41
C TYR A 472 3.42 3.27 28.67
N LEU A 473 3.10 2.18 29.37
CA LEU A 473 3.90 1.72 30.49
C LEU A 473 5.09 0.91 29.95
N ALA A 474 6.27 1.51 29.99
CA ALA A 474 7.50 0.82 29.65
C ALA A 474 7.74 -0.34 30.62
N PRO A 475 8.30 -1.46 30.15
CA PRO A 475 8.76 -2.49 31.06
C PRO A 475 9.79 -1.90 32.04
N PRO A 476 9.89 -2.44 33.26
CA PRO A 476 10.92 -2.02 34.20
C PRO A 476 12.31 -2.10 33.54
N ILE A 477 13.02 -0.97 33.48
CA ILE A 477 14.35 -0.89 32.87
C ILE A 477 15.33 -1.60 33.80
N LEU A 478 16.05 -2.60 33.28
CA LEU A 478 17.25 -3.11 33.96
C LEU A 478 18.36 -2.11 33.65
N GLY A 479 18.80 -1.32 34.64
CA GLY A 479 19.73 -0.21 34.41
C GLY A 479 20.98 -0.62 33.63
N ASP A 480 21.33 0.16 32.60
CA ASP A 480 22.55 0.00 31.81
C ASP A 480 23.80 0.19 32.69
N ILE A 481 24.54 -0.89 32.98
CA ILE A 481 25.97 -0.81 33.28
C ILE A 481 26.73 -2.09 32.87
N ALA A 482 27.77 -1.89 32.05
CA ALA A 482 28.90 -2.76 31.69
C ALA A 482 28.63 -4.21 31.24
N GLN A 483 28.83 -4.43 29.94
CA GLN A 483 28.63 -5.64 29.14
C GLN A 483 29.46 -6.90 29.53
N ASP A 484 30.08 -6.99 30.72
CA ASP A 484 31.10 -8.02 31.00
C ASP A 484 31.03 -8.73 32.39
N ALA A 485 29.94 -8.63 33.15
CA ALA A 485 29.79 -9.40 34.38
C ALA A 485 28.77 -10.54 34.21
N ILE A 486 29.26 -11.75 33.90
CA ILE A 486 28.50 -13.00 34.05
C ILE A 486 28.26 -13.20 35.57
N ILE A 487 27.03 -13.05 36.06
CA ILE A 487 26.67 -13.56 37.40
C ILE A 487 26.47 -15.08 37.21
N PRO A 488 27.31 -15.95 37.81
CA PRO A 488 27.32 -17.37 37.46
C PRO A 488 26.07 -18.15 37.87
N GLN A 489 25.24 -17.63 38.79
CA GLN A 489 24.06 -18.32 39.31
C GLN A 489 22.95 -17.31 39.62
N ALA A 490 21.77 -17.55 39.07
CA ALA A 490 20.51 -16.88 39.39
C ALA A 490 19.46 -17.96 39.64
N TRP A 491 18.31 -17.59 40.22
CA TRP A 491 17.19 -18.51 40.43
C TRP A 491 16.89 -19.33 39.18
N ARG A 492 16.74 -20.65 39.30
CA ARG A 492 16.40 -21.57 38.20
C ARG A 492 15.48 -22.68 38.68
N ILE A 493 14.70 -23.23 37.76
CA ILE A 493 14.01 -24.48 37.98
C ILE A 493 15.02 -25.64 37.97
N THR A 494 14.94 -26.52 38.95
CA THR A 494 15.80 -27.70 39.14
C THR A 494 14.96 -28.93 39.44
N GLN A 495 15.55 -30.11 39.20
CA GLN A 495 14.99 -31.41 39.61
C GLN A 495 15.77 -32.05 40.77
N GLU A 496 16.66 -31.28 41.41
CA GLU A 496 17.50 -31.75 42.51
C GLU A 496 16.70 -32.02 43.78
N ASN A 497 15.64 -31.24 44.01
CA ASN A 497 14.71 -31.37 45.11
C ASN A 497 13.34 -30.79 44.69
N ALA A 498 12.24 -31.32 45.21
CA ALA A 498 10.89 -30.80 44.97
C ALA A 498 9.95 -31.17 46.13
N ALA A 499 9.02 -30.29 46.47
CA ALA A 499 8.01 -30.49 47.51
C ALA A 499 6.78 -31.21 46.95
N SER A 500 6.42 -30.91 45.71
CA SER A 500 5.46 -31.64 44.90
C SER A 500 6.03 -31.85 43.49
N GLY A 501 5.45 -32.75 42.70
CA GLY A 501 5.95 -33.04 41.36
C GLY A 501 7.42 -33.53 41.31
N ASN A 502 8.20 -32.99 40.38
CA ASN A 502 9.61 -33.27 40.13
C ASN A 502 10.50 -32.00 40.09
N SER A 503 9.92 -30.80 40.16
CA SER A 503 10.60 -29.54 39.88
C SER A 503 10.44 -28.55 41.04
N SER A 504 11.47 -27.75 41.33
CA SER A 504 11.35 -26.60 42.22
C SER A 504 12.26 -25.46 41.78
N TRP A 505 12.01 -24.27 42.29
CA TRP A 505 12.90 -23.12 42.11
C TRP A 505 14.08 -23.21 43.08
N THR A 506 15.30 -22.94 42.63
CA THR A 506 16.47 -22.79 43.50
C THR A 506 17.30 -21.59 43.12
N ASP A 507 17.85 -20.87 44.10
CA ASP A 507 18.84 -19.81 43.89
C ASP A 507 20.23 -20.32 43.46
N SER A 508 20.48 -21.62 43.59
CA SER A 508 21.82 -22.19 43.42
C SER A 508 21.79 -23.56 42.73
N PRO A 509 21.36 -23.61 41.46
CA PRO A 509 21.29 -24.86 40.72
C PRO A 509 22.69 -25.51 40.60
N GLY A 510 22.80 -26.79 40.98
CA GLY A 510 24.03 -27.56 40.82
C GLY A 510 25.16 -27.25 41.81
N GLY A 511 24.92 -26.51 42.89
CA GLY A 511 25.94 -26.21 43.90
C GLY A 511 25.53 -25.15 44.91
N ASN A 512 26.50 -24.47 45.52
CA ASN A 512 26.24 -23.43 46.51
C ASN A 512 25.93 -22.09 45.83
N TYR A 513 25.18 -21.19 46.47
CA TYR A 513 24.92 -19.83 45.95
C TYR A 513 26.19 -18.96 45.88
N SER A 514 26.09 -17.85 45.16
CA SER A 514 27.20 -16.91 44.94
C SER A 514 27.28 -15.87 46.07
N SER A 515 28.49 -15.62 46.59
CA SER A 515 28.76 -14.61 47.63
C SER A 515 28.70 -13.18 47.06
N ASN A 516 28.36 -12.18 47.88
CA ASN A 516 28.21 -10.77 47.52
C ASN A 516 27.18 -10.53 46.40
N THR A 517 26.10 -11.31 46.39
CA THR A 517 25.05 -11.20 45.38
C THR A 517 23.68 -10.96 46.00
N ASN A 518 22.91 -10.10 45.33
CA ASN A 518 21.47 -9.94 45.56
C ASN A 518 20.74 -10.61 44.40
N GLN A 519 20.29 -11.84 44.61
CA GLN A 519 19.51 -12.58 43.64
C GLN A 519 18.02 -12.40 43.94
N TRP A 520 17.19 -12.41 42.92
CA TRP A 520 15.75 -12.30 43.12
C TRP A 520 14.97 -13.15 42.12
N LEU A 521 13.74 -13.47 42.49
CA LEU A 521 12.76 -14.19 41.68
C LEU A 521 11.43 -13.45 41.82
N LEU A 522 10.84 -13.06 40.70
CA LEU A 522 9.61 -12.28 40.67
C LEU A 522 8.46 -13.16 40.14
N SER A 523 7.37 -13.23 40.90
CA SER A 523 6.17 -13.98 40.51
C SER A 523 5.54 -13.43 39.23
N PRO A 524 4.67 -14.20 38.55
CA PRO A 524 3.76 -13.67 37.54
C PRO A 524 2.90 -12.55 38.15
N VAL A 525 2.28 -11.73 37.30
CA VAL A 525 1.22 -10.83 37.79
C VAL A 525 0.04 -11.68 38.25
N VAL A 526 -0.49 -11.37 39.43
CA VAL A 526 -1.76 -11.93 39.89
C VAL A 526 -2.74 -10.79 40.08
N ASP A 527 -3.89 -10.86 39.41
CA ASP A 527 -4.97 -9.90 39.64
C ASP A 527 -5.68 -10.23 40.96
N LEU A 528 -5.50 -9.35 41.95
CA LEU A 528 -6.15 -9.43 43.26
C LEU A 528 -7.13 -8.27 43.50
N SER A 529 -7.43 -7.46 42.48
CA SER A 529 -8.28 -6.26 42.61
C SER A 529 -9.71 -6.59 43.05
N SER A 530 -10.23 -7.75 42.62
CA SER A 530 -11.55 -8.27 43.00
C SER A 530 -11.48 -9.36 44.08
N ALA A 531 -10.32 -9.56 44.70
CA ALA A 531 -10.12 -10.66 45.62
C ALA A 531 -10.92 -10.48 46.94
N PRO A 532 -11.48 -11.57 47.50
CA PRO A 532 -12.19 -11.51 48.77
C PRO A 532 -11.27 -11.14 49.95
N ASP A 533 -11.86 -10.77 51.09
CA ASP A 533 -11.10 -10.48 52.30
C ASP A 533 -10.31 -11.69 52.83
N ASN A 534 -9.19 -11.41 53.52
CA ASN A 534 -8.33 -12.39 54.19
C ASN A 534 -7.61 -13.40 53.28
N ILE A 535 -7.27 -13.01 52.05
CA ILE A 535 -6.41 -13.82 51.19
C ILE A 535 -5.02 -14.09 51.81
N GLN A 536 -4.57 -15.33 51.69
CA GLN A 536 -3.29 -15.83 52.16
C GLN A 536 -2.35 -16.06 50.98
N PHE A 537 -1.15 -15.52 51.07
CA PHE A 537 -0.01 -15.93 50.25
C PHE A 537 0.77 -17.01 51.00
N SER A 538 1.12 -18.10 50.32
CA SER A 538 1.85 -19.23 50.91
C SER A 538 2.83 -19.86 49.91
N PHE A 539 3.90 -20.47 50.42
CA PHE A 539 4.88 -21.23 49.64
C PHE A 539 5.59 -22.26 50.53
N LYS A 540 6.24 -23.25 49.93
CA LYS A 540 7.12 -24.20 50.62
C LYS A 540 8.59 -23.89 50.37
N LEU A 541 9.41 -24.04 51.41
CA LEU A 541 10.86 -23.81 51.36
C LEU A 541 11.63 -24.96 52.03
N THR A 542 12.79 -25.31 51.50
CA THR A 542 13.80 -26.16 52.18
C THR A 542 15.20 -25.76 51.72
N GLY A 543 16.24 -26.15 52.47
CA GLY A 543 17.65 -25.85 52.15
C GLY A 543 18.37 -25.11 53.27
N GLU A 544 19.52 -24.53 53.01
CA GLU A 544 20.29 -23.79 54.01
C GLU A 544 21.03 -22.59 53.41
N ILE A 545 21.11 -21.50 54.18
CA ILE A 545 21.98 -20.34 53.91
C ILE A 545 22.80 -20.02 55.16
N GLU A 546 23.82 -19.17 55.04
CA GLU A 546 24.62 -18.76 56.20
C GLU A 546 23.78 -17.93 57.18
N GLY A 547 23.48 -18.51 58.34
CA GLY A 547 22.70 -17.82 59.38
C GLY A 547 23.38 -16.53 59.85
N LEU A 548 22.56 -15.51 60.15
CA LEU A 548 22.94 -14.17 60.62
C LEU A 548 23.71 -13.27 59.64
N HIS A 549 24.10 -13.78 58.47
CA HIS A 549 24.94 -13.06 57.49
C HIS A 549 24.22 -12.95 56.15
N ASP A 550 23.59 -14.04 55.72
CA ASP A 550 22.77 -14.10 54.52
C ASP A 550 21.28 -14.12 54.88
N SER A 551 20.44 -13.63 53.97
CA SER A 551 18.99 -13.59 54.19
C SER A 551 18.18 -13.87 52.94
N PHE A 552 17.12 -14.64 53.10
CA PHE A 552 16.06 -14.83 52.12
C PHE A 552 14.84 -14.03 52.55
N THR A 553 14.47 -13.03 51.76
CA THR A 553 13.43 -12.07 52.07
C THR A 553 12.33 -12.10 51.02
N VAL A 554 11.08 -12.07 51.47
CA VAL A 554 9.91 -12.02 50.58
C VAL A 554 9.22 -10.67 50.73
N TYR A 555 8.90 -10.04 49.61
CA TYR A 555 8.19 -8.77 49.53
C TYR A 555 6.92 -8.91 48.70
N PHE A 556 5.96 -8.03 48.96
CA PHE A 556 4.83 -7.80 48.07
C PHE A 556 5.02 -6.49 47.31
N SER A 557 4.48 -6.47 46.10
CA SER A 557 4.34 -5.27 45.27
C SER A 557 2.92 -5.25 44.75
N GLY A 558 2.27 -4.08 44.84
CA GLY A 558 0.94 -3.83 44.28
C GLY A 558 1.03 -3.02 42.98
N ASP A 559 2.22 -2.88 42.43
CA ASP A 559 2.56 -2.03 41.30
C ASP A 559 3.53 -2.76 40.37
N ASN A 560 3.30 -4.05 40.14
CA ASN A 560 3.99 -4.87 39.14
C ASN A 560 5.51 -5.02 39.37
N GLY A 561 5.97 -4.94 40.62
CA GLY A 561 7.37 -5.05 41.06
C GLY A 561 8.10 -3.72 41.26
N VAL A 562 7.40 -2.58 41.13
CA VAL A 562 7.98 -1.22 41.20
C VAL A 562 8.39 -0.84 42.63
N THR A 563 7.48 -0.97 43.60
CA THR A 563 7.77 -0.75 45.02
C THR A 563 7.68 -2.06 45.80
N ARG A 564 8.28 -2.05 46.99
CA ARG A 564 8.24 -3.19 47.92
C ARG A 564 7.50 -2.80 49.17
N SER A 565 6.76 -3.76 49.69
CA SER A 565 6.35 -3.76 51.08
C SER A 565 7.56 -3.78 52.01
N GLU A 566 7.29 -3.56 53.30
CA GLU A 566 8.18 -4.08 54.33
C GLU A 566 8.32 -5.61 54.17
N PRO A 567 9.45 -6.22 54.58
CA PRO A 567 9.65 -7.66 54.53
C PRO A 567 8.45 -8.44 55.09
N VAL A 568 7.83 -9.27 54.24
CA VAL A 568 6.74 -10.17 54.64
C VAL A 568 7.32 -11.37 55.38
N PHE A 569 8.42 -11.90 54.84
CA PHE A 569 9.27 -12.90 55.49
C PHE A 569 10.72 -12.46 55.39
N SER A 570 11.50 -12.78 56.42
CA SER A 570 12.96 -12.65 56.44
C SER A 570 13.49 -13.90 57.13
N ILE A 571 14.13 -14.77 56.37
CA ILE A 571 14.54 -16.12 56.78
C ILE A 571 16.06 -16.24 56.66
N ASP A 572 16.71 -16.78 57.68
CA ASP A 572 18.15 -17.08 57.70
C ASP A 572 18.44 -18.45 58.34
N GLY A 573 19.52 -19.10 57.92
CA GLY A 573 20.00 -20.36 58.51
C GLY A 573 19.57 -21.65 57.81
N ASP A 574 19.42 -22.73 58.59
CA ASP A 574 19.26 -24.11 58.09
C ASP A 574 17.82 -24.62 58.22
N TYR A 575 17.24 -24.96 57.06
CA TYR A 575 15.90 -25.53 56.86
C TYR A 575 15.96 -26.84 56.04
N SER A 576 17.12 -27.51 56.02
CA SER A 576 17.38 -28.71 55.20
C SER A 576 16.73 -30.00 55.74
N SER A 577 16.17 -29.96 56.96
CA SER A 577 15.51 -31.11 57.60
C SER A 577 14.16 -31.53 56.99
N GLY A 578 13.68 -30.79 55.99
CA GLY A 578 12.46 -31.08 55.22
C GLY A 578 11.78 -29.80 54.73
N TRP A 579 10.77 -29.97 53.86
CA TRP A 579 9.96 -28.86 53.35
C TRP A 579 9.07 -28.24 54.43
N GLN A 580 9.11 -26.92 54.54
CA GLN A 580 8.30 -26.14 55.49
C GLN A 580 7.41 -25.15 54.72
N GLU A 581 6.16 -25.00 55.15
CA GLU A 581 5.20 -24.06 54.56
C GLU A 581 5.22 -22.72 55.31
N PHE A 582 5.34 -21.64 54.56
CA PHE A 582 5.28 -20.26 55.03
C PHE A 582 3.99 -19.62 54.51
N SER A 583 3.28 -18.85 55.33
CA SER A 583 2.01 -18.22 54.97
C SER A 583 1.81 -16.86 55.63
N ALA A 584 1.32 -15.88 54.87
CA ALA A 584 1.03 -14.52 55.34
C ALA A 584 -0.23 -13.96 54.68
N VAL A 585 -0.95 -13.09 55.39
CA VAL A 585 -2.10 -12.35 54.83
C VAL A 585 -1.57 -11.30 53.84
N ILE A 586 -2.16 -11.19 52.65
CA ILE A 586 -1.88 -10.08 51.73
C ILE A 586 -2.66 -8.84 52.20
N PRO A 587 -1.99 -7.74 52.61
CA PRO A 587 -2.66 -6.53 53.04
C PRO A 587 -3.50 -5.90 51.93
N GLU A 588 -4.58 -5.21 52.31
CA GLU A 588 -5.51 -4.54 51.37
C GLU A 588 -4.78 -3.63 50.37
N ALA A 589 -3.75 -2.90 50.83
CA ALA A 589 -2.95 -2.00 49.99
C ALA A 589 -2.20 -2.69 48.83
N TYR A 590 -2.05 -4.02 48.86
CA TYR A 590 -1.40 -4.81 47.81
C TYR A 590 -2.39 -5.67 47.02
N ARG A 591 -3.70 -5.58 47.30
CA ARG A 591 -4.74 -6.29 46.53
C ARG A 591 -5.09 -5.51 45.27
N THR A 592 -4.10 -5.43 44.39
CA THR A 592 -4.22 -4.73 43.12
C THR A 592 -4.30 -5.74 41.99
N ASP A 593 -4.67 -5.27 40.80
CA ASP A 593 -4.63 -6.03 39.56
C ASP A 593 -3.19 -6.31 39.07
N THR A 594 -2.19 -5.79 39.78
CA THR A 594 -0.75 -5.82 39.45
C THR A 594 0.08 -6.47 40.54
N PHE A 595 -0.54 -7.28 41.42
CA PHE A 595 0.17 -7.87 42.54
C PHE A 595 1.30 -8.79 42.07
N ARG A 596 2.46 -8.67 42.72
CA ARG A 596 3.57 -9.63 42.60
C ARG A 596 4.19 -9.95 43.96
N ALA A 597 4.63 -11.19 44.12
CA ALA A 597 5.54 -11.60 45.17
C ALA A 597 6.99 -11.56 44.65
N ILE A 598 7.88 -11.00 45.47
CA ILE A 598 9.30 -10.85 45.15
C ILE A 598 10.11 -11.62 46.18
N PHE A 599 10.83 -12.65 45.73
CA PHE A 599 11.75 -13.42 46.56
C PHE A 599 13.16 -12.87 46.35
N VAL A 600 13.91 -12.62 47.41
CA VAL A 600 15.24 -12.01 47.35
C VAL A 600 16.20 -12.76 48.24
N LEU A 601 17.27 -13.31 47.68
CA LEU A 601 18.42 -13.80 48.44
C LEU A 601 19.49 -12.71 48.45
N THR A 602 19.87 -12.27 49.64
CA THR A 602 20.98 -11.32 49.88
C THR A 602 22.11 -12.08 50.54
N SER A 603 23.29 -12.04 49.93
CA SER A 603 24.50 -12.68 50.46
C SER A 603 25.65 -11.71 50.65
N ASP A 604 26.48 -11.95 51.68
CA ASP A 604 27.71 -11.19 51.93
C ASP A 604 28.97 -11.94 51.43
N ASP A 605 30.16 -11.58 51.91
CA ASP A 605 31.44 -12.13 51.43
C ASP A 605 31.89 -13.43 52.13
N SER A 606 30.98 -14.11 52.84
CA SER A 606 31.24 -15.23 53.75
C SER A 606 31.08 -16.65 53.12
N VAL A 607 30.67 -17.63 53.94
CA VAL A 607 30.52 -19.06 53.60
C VAL A 607 29.21 -19.33 52.88
N ASN A 608 29.27 -19.59 51.57
CA ASN A 608 28.08 -20.00 50.82
C ASN A 608 27.69 -21.44 51.13
N LYS A 609 26.39 -21.72 51.18
CA LYS A 609 25.80 -23.05 51.34
C LYS A 609 24.94 -23.45 50.13
N ASP A 610 24.27 -24.60 50.22
CA ASP A 610 23.43 -25.20 49.16
C ASP A 610 22.23 -24.34 48.73
N GLY A 611 21.94 -23.24 49.43
CA GLY A 611 20.85 -22.31 49.12
C GLY A 611 19.48 -22.86 49.48
N TYR A 612 18.45 -22.17 49.01
CA TYR A 612 17.06 -22.57 49.20
C TYR A 612 16.41 -23.11 47.93
N TYR A 613 15.43 -23.98 48.15
CA TYR A 613 14.50 -24.50 47.17
C TYR A 613 13.10 -24.01 47.53
N LEU A 614 12.34 -23.56 46.54
CA LEU A 614 11.02 -22.94 46.64
C LEU A 614 10.02 -23.70 45.76
N ASP A 615 8.85 -24.02 46.31
CA ASP A 615 7.82 -24.82 45.62
C ASP A 615 6.41 -24.53 46.18
N ASP A 616 5.36 -25.03 45.52
CA ASP A 616 3.94 -24.92 45.89
C ASP A 616 3.50 -23.50 46.27
N ILE A 617 3.75 -22.52 45.39
CA ILE A 617 3.46 -21.11 45.63
C ILE A 617 1.98 -20.85 45.35
N LYS A 618 1.26 -20.26 46.31
CA LYS A 618 -0.19 -20.22 46.30
C LYS A 618 -0.74 -18.94 46.90
N ILE A 619 -1.80 -18.41 46.29
CA ILE A 619 -2.67 -17.37 46.86
C ILE A 619 -4.08 -17.94 46.96
N ALA A 620 -4.67 -17.91 48.15
CA ALA A 620 -6.00 -18.48 48.37
C ALA A 620 -6.81 -17.70 49.43
N SER A 621 -8.13 -17.72 49.29
CA SER A 621 -9.08 -17.30 50.33
C SER A 621 -9.91 -18.49 50.78
N GLY A 622 -9.57 -19.05 51.95
CA GLY A 622 -10.19 -20.31 52.40
C GLY A 622 -9.90 -21.45 51.42
N ASP A 623 -10.96 -22.02 50.83
CA ASP A 623 -10.85 -23.10 49.83
C ASP A 623 -10.73 -22.57 48.38
N GLU A 624 -10.90 -21.27 48.16
CA GLU A 624 -10.79 -20.64 46.84
C GLU A 624 -9.32 -20.34 46.51
N VAL A 625 -8.78 -20.96 45.46
CA VAL A 625 -7.43 -20.73 44.98
C VAL A 625 -7.45 -19.65 43.90
N LEU A 626 -6.80 -18.52 44.19
CA LEU A 626 -6.69 -17.37 43.27
C LEU A 626 -5.44 -17.48 42.39
N PHE A 627 -4.37 -18.09 42.92
CA PHE A 627 -3.14 -18.39 42.19
C PHE A 627 -2.51 -19.65 42.76
N TYR A 628 -1.96 -20.50 41.89
CA TYR A 628 -1.20 -21.68 42.30
C TYR A 628 -0.16 -22.03 41.25
N ASP A 629 1.07 -22.25 41.69
CA ASP A 629 2.18 -22.69 40.86
C ASP A 629 2.98 -23.77 41.61
N ASP A 630 3.01 -24.96 41.02
CA ASP A 630 3.77 -26.14 41.46
C ASP A 630 5.11 -26.29 40.73
N VAL A 631 5.55 -25.26 39.99
CA VAL A 631 6.83 -25.16 39.29
C VAL A 631 7.01 -26.15 38.12
N GLU A 632 6.02 -27.00 37.83
CA GLU A 632 6.10 -28.00 36.76
C GLU A 632 5.88 -27.43 35.35
N ASN A 633 5.28 -26.24 35.24
CA ASN A 633 4.94 -25.62 33.95
C ASN A 633 6.10 -24.81 33.33
N GLY A 634 7.31 -24.87 33.90
CA GLY A 634 8.52 -24.22 33.39
C GLY A 634 8.65 -22.73 33.78
N VAL A 635 9.66 -22.05 33.23
CA VAL A 635 10.04 -20.66 33.60
C VAL A 635 9.10 -19.58 33.04
N GLY A 636 8.12 -19.94 32.20
CA GLY A 636 7.44 -19.03 31.28
C GLY A 636 6.66 -17.87 31.91
N LEU A 637 6.34 -17.92 33.21
CA LEU A 637 5.57 -16.90 33.90
C LEU A 637 6.37 -16.13 34.97
N TRP A 638 7.55 -16.64 35.35
CA TRP A 638 8.39 -16.10 36.42
C TRP A 638 9.59 -15.34 35.85
N ARG A 639 9.97 -14.22 36.48
CA ARG A 639 11.10 -13.41 36.00
C ARG A 639 12.31 -13.57 36.91
N GLU A 640 13.43 -13.93 36.29
CA GLU A 640 14.77 -14.04 36.89
C GLU A 640 15.63 -12.82 36.48
N PRO A 641 16.67 -12.43 37.25
CA PRO A 641 17.62 -11.43 36.80
C PRO A 641 18.40 -11.90 35.58
N ARG A 642 18.44 -11.09 34.52
CA ARG A 642 19.50 -11.23 33.50
C ARG A 642 20.81 -10.76 34.11
N SER A 643 21.89 -11.46 33.75
CA SER A 643 23.25 -11.27 34.26
C SER A 643 23.61 -9.79 34.49
N GLY A 644 24.00 -9.45 35.71
CA GLY A 644 24.52 -8.11 36.06
C GLY A 644 23.50 -7.08 36.55
N ALA A 645 22.22 -7.42 36.69
CA ALA A 645 21.20 -6.46 37.13
C ALA A 645 21.30 -6.10 38.62
N VAL A 646 21.45 -4.80 38.92
CA VAL A 646 20.92 -4.21 40.16
C VAL A 646 19.41 -4.09 40.01
N PHE A 647 18.67 -4.28 41.10
CA PHE A 647 17.20 -4.32 41.22
C PHE A 647 16.41 -3.54 40.14
N PRO A 648 15.27 -4.06 39.65
CA PRO A 648 14.52 -3.48 38.54
C PRO A 648 14.21 -2.00 38.79
N VAL A 649 14.57 -1.12 37.83
CA VAL A 649 14.09 0.26 37.84
C VAL A 649 12.57 0.19 37.63
N PRO A 650 11.77 0.93 38.42
CA PRO A 650 10.35 1.03 38.22
C PRO A 650 9.94 1.21 36.76
N SER A 651 8.88 0.51 36.32
CA SER A 651 8.21 0.80 35.05
C SER A 651 7.83 2.28 35.01
N LYS A 652 8.13 2.93 33.90
CA LYS A 652 7.90 4.36 33.71
C LYS A 652 6.89 4.56 32.59
N TRP A 653 5.97 5.49 32.77
CA TRP A 653 5.13 5.96 31.68
C TRP A 653 5.97 6.77 30.68
N GLU A 654 5.88 6.41 29.41
CA GLU A 654 6.49 7.12 28.28
C GLU A 654 5.40 7.59 27.32
N ALA A 655 5.52 8.82 26.81
CA ALA A 655 4.56 9.36 25.85
C ALA A 655 4.69 8.62 24.51
N ALA A 656 3.56 8.19 23.96
CA ALA A 656 3.44 7.48 22.70
C ALA A 656 3.01 8.39 21.55
N GLY A 657 2.17 9.39 21.85
CA GLY A 657 1.74 10.40 20.89
C GLY A 657 0.70 11.34 21.51
N GLU A 658 0.27 12.32 20.73
CA GLU A 658 -0.66 13.36 21.18
C GLU A 658 -1.45 13.97 20.02
N PHE A 659 -2.61 14.57 20.32
CA PHE A 659 -3.36 15.41 19.39
C PHE A 659 -4.04 16.58 20.12
N SER A 660 -4.39 17.61 19.34
CA SER A 660 -5.08 18.83 19.77
C SER A 660 -5.94 19.36 18.62
N GLY A 661 -6.69 20.45 18.83
CA GLY A 661 -7.55 21.04 17.80
C GLY A 661 -8.98 20.50 17.83
N SER A 662 -9.68 20.65 16.72
CA SER A 662 -11.07 20.24 16.54
C SER A 662 -11.16 19.04 15.59
N SER A 663 -12.07 18.11 15.87
CA SER A 663 -12.46 17.03 14.96
C SER A 663 -13.73 17.35 14.17
N GLU A 664 -14.19 18.62 14.23
CA GLU A 664 -15.39 19.17 13.58
C GLU A 664 -16.68 18.39 13.90
N GLY A 665 -16.79 17.91 15.15
CA GLY A 665 -17.94 17.14 15.61
C GLY A 665 -18.06 15.74 15.00
N CYS A 666 -16.98 15.21 14.40
CA CYS A 666 -16.92 13.86 13.87
C CYS A 666 -15.90 13.01 14.64
N PHE A 667 -16.17 11.71 14.80
CA PHE A 667 -15.15 10.76 15.24
C PHE A 667 -14.11 10.55 14.14
N LYS A 668 -12.84 10.72 14.49
CA LYS A 668 -11.67 10.43 13.64
C LYS A 668 -10.92 9.25 14.25
N SER A 669 -10.26 8.44 13.43
CA SER A 669 -9.46 7.33 13.92
C SER A 669 -8.04 7.80 14.21
N TYR A 670 -7.49 7.44 15.38
CA TYR A 670 -6.12 7.74 15.77
C TYR A 670 -5.43 6.46 16.14
N ALA A 671 -4.11 6.50 16.05
CA ALA A 671 -3.34 5.42 16.61
C ALA A 671 -1.85 5.65 16.70
N TYR A 672 -1.25 4.75 17.46
CA TYR A 672 0.08 4.89 17.99
C TYR A 672 0.76 3.53 17.91
N GLU A 673 1.88 3.45 17.20
CA GLU A 673 2.69 2.25 17.10
C GLU A 673 3.14 1.82 18.50
N ILE A 674 3.10 0.51 18.78
CA ILE A 674 3.63 -0.08 20.00
C ILE A 674 4.95 -0.77 19.64
N PRO A 675 6.11 -0.13 19.88
CA PRO A 675 7.40 -0.75 19.63
C PRO A 675 7.58 -2.07 20.40
N GLU A 676 8.34 -3.01 19.85
CA GLU A 676 8.61 -4.34 20.43
C GLU A 676 9.11 -4.29 21.89
N LYS A 677 9.76 -3.19 22.31
CA LYS A 677 10.17 -2.99 23.72
C LYS A 677 8.99 -3.02 24.71
N TYR A 678 7.76 -2.84 24.23
CA TYR A 678 6.53 -2.88 25.00
C TYR A 678 5.79 -4.22 24.88
N PHE A 679 6.37 -5.25 24.26
CA PHE A 679 5.78 -6.58 24.15
C PHE A 679 6.08 -7.40 25.41
N TRP A 680 5.33 -7.15 26.48
CA TRP A 680 5.48 -7.81 27.78
C TRP A 680 4.14 -8.02 28.48
N ASP A 681 4.12 -8.93 29.46
CA ASP A 681 2.92 -9.34 30.23
C ASP A 681 2.30 -8.25 31.13
N GLY A 682 2.89 -7.05 31.15
CA GLY A 682 2.50 -5.95 32.01
C GLY A 682 2.16 -4.67 31.25
N PHE A 683 1.98 -4.75 29.93
CA PHE A 683 1.69 -3.58 29.11
C PHE A 683 0.37 -2.92 29.53
N ARG A 684 0.40 -1.60 29.54
CA ARG A 684 -0.76 -0.72 29.73
C ARG A 684 -0.60 0.53 28.89
N PHE A 685 -1.71 1.14 28.55
CA PHE A 685 -1.75 2.50 28.04
C PHE A 685 -2.66 3.38 28.91
N LYS A 686 -2.50 4.70 28.79
CA LYS A 686 -3.42 5.66 29.41
C LYS A 686 -3.60 6.90 28.54
N PHE A 687 -4.76 7.53 28.70
CA PHE A 687 -5.07 8.84 28.14
C PHE A 687 -5.00 9.90 29.22
N VAL A 688 -4.32 11.00 28.93
CA VAL A 688 -4.16 12.13 29.85
C VAL A 688 -4.46 13.41 29.10
N MET A 689 -5.43 14.17 29.59
CA MET A 689 -5.73 15.51 29.08
C MET A 689 -4.80 16.51 29.77
N HIS A 690 -3.98 17.20 28.98
CA HIS A 690 -3.12 18.28 29.47
C HIS A 690 -3.70 19.60 29.00
N SER A 691 -4.13 20.41 29.98
CA SER A 691 -4.68 21.74 29.74
C SER A 691 -3.95 22.81 30.55
N ASP A 692 -3.84 24.01 29.98
CA ASP A 692 -3.34 25.19 30.66
C ASP A 692 -4.47 25.97 31.38
N SER A 693 -4.25 27.24 31.72
CA SER A 693 -5.28 28.09 32.36
C SER A 693 -6.12 28.90 31.36
N GLY A 694 -6.02 28.56 30.08
CA GLY A 694 -6.57 29.23 28.91
C GLY A 694 -8.02 28.84 28.62
N ASN A 695 -8.34 28.67 27.34
CA ASN A 695 -9.71 28.45 26.89
C ASN A 695 -10.07 26.97 27.04
N GLN A 696 -11.06 26.70 27.90
CA GLN A 696 -11.61 25.36 28.06
C GLN A 696 -12.66 25.11 26.97
N MET A 697 -12.62 23.93 26.35
CA MET A 697 -13.54 23.49 25.30
C MET A 697 -14.16 22.14 25.70
N ASP A 698 -14.93 21.51 24.79
CA ASP A 698 -15.72 20.30 25.10
C ASP A 698 -14.88 19.06 25.46
N GLY A 699 -13.59 19.04 25.09
CA GLY A 699 -12.67 17.96 25.46
C GLY A 699 -12.64 16.84 24.43
N VAL A 700 -12.61 15.59 24.90
CA VAL A 700 -12.54 14.41 24.03
C VAL A 700 -13.61 13.38 24.38
N TYR A 701 -14.09 12.69 23.36
CA TYR A 701 -14.89 11.47 23.43
C TYR A 701 -14.14 10.39 22.67
N ILE A 702 -13.74 9.32 23.36
CA ILE A 702 -12.94 8.20 22.83
C ILE A 702 -13.82 6.96 22.76
N ASP A 703 -13.72 6.20 21.68
CA ASP A 703 -14.49 4.97 21.42
C ASP A 703 -13.67 4.00 20.54
N ASP A 704 -14.15 2.78 20.31
CA ASP A 704 -13.51 1.76 19.44
C ASP A 704 -12.01 1.55 19.72
N ILE A 705 -11.64 1.30 20.98
CA ILE A 705 -10.24 1.24 21.41
C ILE A 705 -9.72 -0.19 21.23
N GLY A 706 -8.63 -0.38 20.48
CA GLY A 706 -8.06 -1.71 20.27
C GLY A 706 -6.54 -1.76 20.12
N ILE A 707 -5.97 -2.96 20.27
CA ILE A 707 -4.58 -3.28 19.93
C ILE A 707 -4.58 -4.46 18.97
N GLY A 708 -3.94 -4.30 17.82
CA GLY A 708 -3.81 -5.34 16.82
C GLY A 708 -2.79 -5.01 15.75
N LEU A 709 -2.72 -5.86 14.73
CA LEU A 709 -2.00 -5.54 13.50
C LEU A 709 -2.60 -4.27 12.90
N PRO A 710 -1.78 -3.31 12.42
CA PRO A 710 -2.28 -2.26 11.57
C PRO A 710 -3.01 -2.88 10.38
N GLU A 711 -4.34 -2.74 10.28
CA GLU A 711 -4.95 -2.66 8.96
C GLU A 711 -4.45 -1.34 8.38
N LYS A 712 -3.54 -1.40 7.40
CA LYS A 712 -3.12 -0.23 6.62
C LYS A 712 -4.31 0.18 5.75
N ILE A 713 -5.21 1.01 6.28
CA ILE A 713 -6.34 1.55 5.52
C ILE A 713 -5.88 2.82 4.79
N TYR A 714 -6.28 3.03 3.56
CA TYR A 714 -5.43 2.68 2.42
C TYR A 714 -4.98 4.01 1.81
N GLY A 715 -3.75 4.10 1.33
CA GLY A 715 -3.38 5.10 0.34
C GLY A 715 -4.11 4.89 -0.99
N TYR A 716 -5.30 4.25 -1.03
CA TYR A 716 -6.10 3.96 -2.22
C TYR A 716 -7.60 4.04 -1.95
N LYS A 717 -8.40 4.54 -2.89
CA LYS A 717 -9.86 4.65 -2.77
C LYS A 717 -10.55 4.52 -4.13
N TYR A 718 -11.78 4.01 -4.14
CA TYR A 718 -12.67 4.13 -5.31
C TYR A 718 -13.36 5.49 -5.32
N MET A 719 -13.33 6.18 -6.45
CA MET A 719 -14.08 7.41 -6.68
C MET A 719 -14.77 7.38 -8.04
N SER A 720 -15.89 8.10 -8.13
CA SER A 720 -16.67 8.25 -9.36
C SER A 720 -16.84 9.74 -9.67
N GLY A 721 -16.68 10.10 -10.94
CA GLY A 721 -16.82 11.45 -11.46
C GLY A 721 -16.14 11.60 -12.81
N THR A 722 -16.56 12.61 -13.59
CA THR A 722 -15.76 13.10 -14.73
C THR A 722 -14.36 13.54 -14.26
N SER A 723 -14.21 13.94 -13.00
CA SER A 723 -12.94 14.17 -12.32
C SER A 723 -12.00 12.96 -12.28
N MET A 724 -12.51 11.72 -12.36
CA MET A 724 -11.69 10.50 -12.47
C MET A 724 -11.47 10.09 -13.93
N ALA A 725 -12.32 10.53 -14.86
CA ALA A 725 -12.15 10.32 -16.30
C ALA A 725 -11.08 11.25 -16.90
N THR A 726 -11.06 12.52 -16.48
CA THR A 726 -10.07 13.53 -16.89
C THR A 726 -8.62 13.07 -16.72
N PRO A 727 -8.17 12.57 -15.55
CA PRO A 727 -6.80 12.11 -15.37
C PRO A 727 -6.45 10.89 -16.22
N GLN A 728 -7.44 10.11 -16.68
CA GLN A 728 -7.17 9.06 -17.67
C GLN A 728 -6.69 9.67 -19.00
N VAL A 729 -7.38 10.70 -19.48
CA VAL A 729 -7.03 11.40 -20.72
C VAL A 729 -5.74 12.22 -20.56
N THR A 730 -5.53 12.83 -19.38
CA THR A 730 -4.26 13.49 -19.06
C THR A 730 -3.09 12.51 -19.08
N GLY A 731 -3.27 11.33 -18.49
CA GLY A 731 -2.29 10.24 -18.56
C GLY A 731 -2.02 9.81 -19.99
N ALA A 732 -3.05 9.72 -20.84
CA ALA A 732 -2.89 9.40 -22.26
C ALA A 732 -2.04 10.46 -23.00
N ALA A 733 -2.23 11.75 -22.71
CA ALA A 733 -1.43 12.83 -23.29
C ALA A 733 0.07 12.69 -22.92
N ALA A 734 0.36 12.38 -21.66
CA ALA A 734 1.73 12.11 -21.21
C ALA A 734 2.33 10.86 -21.87
N LEU A 735 1.54 9.79 -22.02
CA LEU A 735 1.98 8.53 -22.61
C LEU A 735 2.32 8.69 -24.10
N VAL A 736 1.50 9.44 -24.84
CA VAL A 736 1.74 9.81 -26.24
C VAL A 736 3.00 10.68 -26.34
N ALA A 737 3.16 11.69 -25.48
CA ALA A 737 4.36 12.52 -25.47
C ALA A 737 5.64 11.71 -25.19
N ALA A 738 5.57 10.72 -24.31
CA ALA A 738 6.67 9.81 -24.00
C ALA A 738 7.04 8.93 -25.21
N ALA A 739 6.05 8.42 -25.96
CA ALA A 739 6.27 7.62 -27.16
C ALA A 739 6.84 8.43 -28.34
N PHE A 740 6.42 9.69 -28.47
CA PHE A 740 6.71 10.54 -29.63
C PHE A 740 7.43 11.84 -29.22
N GLY A 741 8.60 11.73 -28.61
CA GLY A 741 9.35 12.90 -28.10
C GLY A 741 9.40 14.09 -29.07
N GLY A 742 9.01 15.28 -28.58
CA GLY A 742 8.95 16.52 -29.35
C GLY A 742 7.67 16.71 -30.20
N ILE A 743 6.66 15.85 -30.00
CA ILE A 743 5.32 16.00 -30.60
C ILE A 743 4.62 17.28 -30.12
N SER A 744 3.80 17.89 -31.00
CA SER A 744 3.02 19.08 -30.67
C SER A 744 1.76 18.74 -29.85
N ALA A 745 1.20 19.70 -29.12
CA ALA A 745 -0.07 19.53 -28.40
C ALA A 745 -1.20 19.09 -29.34
N ASP A 746 -1.33 19.72 -30.51
CA ASP A 746 -2.33 19.39 -31.52
C ASP A 746 -2.20 17.93 -32.01
N ASP A 747 -0.97 17.47 -32.25
CA ASP A 747 -0.71 16.09 -32.65
C ASP A 747 -1.00 15.10 -31.52
N ILE A 748 -0.74 15.47 -30.25
CA ILE A 748 -1.11 14.65 -29.08
C ILE A 748 -2.64 14.51 -29.02
N LYS A 749 -3.37 15.63 -29.07
CA LYS A 749 -4.84 15.64 -29.07
C LYS A 749 -5.40 14.81 -30.23
N THR A 750 -4.89 15.01 -31.44
CA THR A 750 -5.30 14.25 -32.64
C THR A 750 -5.12 12.75 -32.44
N ARG A 751 -3.97 12.33 -31.91
CA ARG A 751 -3.72 10.91 -31.61
C ARG A 751 -4.71 10.33 -30.60
N ILE A 752 -5.00 11.05 -29.53
CA ILE A 752 -5.97 10.61 -28.52
C ILE A 752 -7.37 10.46 -29.12
N LEU A 753 -7.85 11.47 -29.85
CA LEU A 753 -9.22 11.49 -30.41
C LEU A 753 -9.39 10.49 -31.57
N ASP A 754 -8.39 10.35 -32.43
CA ASP A 754 -8.45 9.46 -33.58
C ASP A 754 -8.22 7.99 -33.19
N GLY A 755 -7.37 7.76 -32.16
CA GLY A 755 -7.09 6.44 -31.60
C GLY A 755 -8.19 5.90 -30.69
N ALA A 756 -9.09 6.75 -30.20
CA ALA A 756 -10.24 6.35 -29.40
C ALA A 756 -11.20 5.39 -30.16
N VAL A 757 -11.88 4.51 -29.43
CA VAL A 757 -12.76 3.47 -30.00
C VAL A 757 -14.22 3.89 -30.00
N PRO A 758 -14.98 3.69 -31.09
CA PRO A 758 -16.39 4.11 -31.15
C PRO A 758 -17.26 3.30 -30.19
N VAL A 759 -18.10 4.00 -29.41
CA VAL A 759 -19.07 3.36 -28.52
C VAL A 759 -20.45 3.95 -28.77
N ASN A 760 -21.43 3.08 -29.06
CA ASN A 760 -22.79 3.48 -29.44
C ASN A 760 -23.47 4.41 -28.41
N VAL A 761 -23.18 4.28 -27.12
CA VAL A 761 -23.77 5.12 -26.07
C VAL A 761 -23.25 6.55 -26.09
N LEU A 762 -22.06 6.78 -26.64
CA LEU A 762 -21.43 8.10 -26.75
C LEU A 762 -21.77 8.80 -28.06
N ALA A 763 -22.31 8.08 -29.05
CA ALA A 763 -22.70 8.63 -30.34
C ALA A 763 -23.78 9.72 -30.17
N GLY A 764 -23.47 10.95 -30.57
CA GLY A 764 -24.34 12.12 -30.38
C GLY A 764 -24.42 12.62 -28.93
N LYS A 765 -23.58 12.10 -28.04
CA LYS A 765 -23.36 12.58 -26.67
C LYS A 765 -21.98 13.20 -26.48
N THR A 766 -21.04 12.87 -27.35
CA THR A 766 -19.71 13.49 -27.44
C THR A 766 -19.40 13.77 -28.91
N LEU A 767 -18.47 14.68 -29.19
CA LEU A 767 -18.01 15.07 -30.52
C LEU A 767 -17.53 13.86 -31.33
N THR A 768 -16.71 13.01 -30.71
CA THR A 768 -16.16 11.82 -31.38
C THR A 768 -17.12 10.63 -31.33
N GLY A 769 -17.97 10.54 -30.29
CA GLY A 769 -18.72 9.33 -30.00
C GLY A 769 -17.83 8.15 -29.58
N ARG A 770 -16.62 8.43 -29.08
CA ARG A 770 -15.59 7.44 -28.80
C ARG A 770 -15.17 7.41 -27.33
N HIS A 771 -14.73 6.23 -26.90
CA HIS A 771 -14.14 5.96 -25.59
C HIS A 771 -12.60 5.92 -25.72
N LEU A 772 -11.90 6.44 -24.71
CA LEU A 772 -10.43 6.53 -24.67
C LEU A 772 -9.77 5.16 -24.90
N ASN A 773 -8.79 5.10 -25.79
CA ASN A 773 -8.00 3.88 -26.00
C ASN A 773 -6.51 4.24 -26.14
N LEU A 774 -5.70 3.78 -25.19
CA LEU A 774 -4.27 4.11 -25.10
C LEU A 774 -3.46 3.46 -26.22
N PHE A 775 -3.76 2.19 -26.55
CA PHE A 775 -3.08 1.49 -27.63
C PHE A 775 -3.33 2.15 -28.98
N GLY A 776 -4.57 2.55 -29.26
CA GLY A 776 -4.96 3.32 -30.43
C GLY A 776 -4.21 4.65 -30.49
N ALA A 777 -4.14 5.40 -29.39
CA ALA A 777 -3.40 6.67 -29.35
C ALA A 777 -1.90 6.53 -29.69
N LEU A 778 -1.30 5.38 -29.36
CA LEU A 778 0.10 5.05 -29.66
C LEU A 778 0.32 4.40 -31.03
N SER A 779 -0.74 3.97 -31.71
CA SER A 779 -0.66 3.21 -32.96
C SER A 779 -0.50 4.08 -34.21
N ASP A 780 -0.14 3.43 -35.32
CA ASP A 780 -0.30 3.99 -36.66
C ASP A 780 -1.71 3.65 -37.16
N LEU A 781 -2.60 4.64 -37.11
CA LEU A 781 -4.02 4.45 -37.43
C LEU A 781 -4.29 4.12 -38.91
N SER A 782 -3.26 4.20 -39.77
CA SER A 782 -3.34 3.80 -41.18
C SER A 782 -2.88 2.37 -41.44
N LEU A 783 -2.33 1.71 -40.42
CA LEU A 783 -1.86 0.34 -40.51
C LEU A 783 -3.05 -0.61 -40.49
N ASP A 784 -3.17 -1.38 -41.58
CA ASP A 784 -4.11 -2.48 -41.76
C ASP A 784 -3.25 -3.64 -42.30
N SER A 785 -2.79 -4.47 -41.38
CA SER A 785 -1.75 -5.48 -41.59
C SER A 785 -2.24 -6.65 -42.44
N ASP A 786 -3.54 -6.90 -42.48
CA ASP A 786 -4.16 -7.98 -43.24
C ASP A 786 -5.01 -7.51 -44.44
N ASN A 787 -5.16 -6.20 -44.57
CA ASN A 787 -5.80 -5.46 -45.65
C ASN A 787 -7.29 -5.78 -45.78
N ASP A 788 -7.98 -5.90 -44.65
CA ASP A 788 -9.41 -6.17 -44.58
C ASP A 788 -10.29 -4.92 -44.44
N THR A 789 -9.70 -3.72 -44.42
CA THR A 789 -10.33 -2.40 -44.26
C THR A 789 -10.63 -1.97 -42.82
N ILE A 790 -10.36 -2.81 -41.82
CA ILE A 790 -10.36 -2.45 -40.40
C ILE A 790 -8.90 -2.16 -39.99
N PRO A 791 -8.58 -0.96 -39.49
CA PRO A 791 -7.23 -0.67 -39.00
C PRO A 791 -6.85 -1.55 -37.80
N ASP A 792 -5.56 -1.92 -37.69
CA ASP A 792 -5.03 -2.85 -36.68
C ASP A 792 -5.45 -2.53 -35.23
N TYR A 793 -5.60 -1.24 -34.89
CA TYR A 793 -5.99 -0.81 -33.53
C TYR A 793 -7.47 -1.00 -33.20
N LEU A 794 -8.32 -1.19 -34.22
CA LEU A 794 -9.74 -1.53 -34.10
C LEU A 794 -10.02 -2.99 -34.46
N ASP A 795 -9.00 -3.71 -34.92
CA ASP A 795 -9.14 -5.04 -35.49
C ASP A 795 -8.92 -6.13 -34.43
N ASN A 796 -10.01 -6.76 -34.00
CA ASN A 796 -9.98 -7.90 -33.09
C ASN A 796 -9.31 -9.14 -33.72
N CYS A 797 -8.94 -9.10 -34.99
CA CYS A 797 -8.06 -10.04 -35.67
C CYS A 797 -7.03 -9.37 -36.60
N ALA A 798 -6.25 -8.39 -36.12
CA ALA A 798 -5.24 -7.60 -36.84
C ALA A 798 -4.26 -8.29 -37.84
N LEU A 799 -4.25 -9.62 -37.95
CA LEU A 799 -3.44 -10.37 -38.92
C LEU A 799 -4.26 -11.37 -39.77
N THR A 800 -5.57 -11.44 -39.57
CA THR A 800 -6.48 -12.41 -40.20
C THR A 800 -7.79 -11.72 -40.62
N PRO A 801 -8.01 -11.51 -41.94
CA PRO A 801 -9.09 -10.64 -42.41
C PRO A 801 -10.48 -11.03 -41.90
N ASN A 802 -11.16 -10.11 -41.23
CA ASN A 802 -12.49 -10.28 -40.65
C ASN A 802 -13.27 -8.94 -40.59
N THR A 803 -13.66 -8.44 -41.78
CA THR A 803 -14.46 -7.20 -41.93
C THR A 803 -15.72 -7.08 -41.07
N ASP A 804 -16.28 -8.17 -40.53
CA ASP A 804 -17.46 -8.16 -39.67
C ASP A 804 -17.15 -8.04 -38.17
N GLN A 805 -15.86 -8.09 -37.79
CA GLN A 805 -15.34 -7.96 -36.45
C GLN A 805 -16.10 -8.82 -35.42
N ARG A 806 -16.65 -9.96 -35.85
CA ARG A 806 -17.48 -10.79 -34.99
C ARG A 806 -16.61 -11.41 -33.90
N ASP A 807 -17.04 -11.23 -32.67
CA ASP A 807 -16.51 -11.81 -31.45
C ASP A 807 -17.72 -12.40 -30.69
N THR A 808 -17.72 -13.71 -30.42
CA THR A 808 -18.92 -14.45 -29.96
C THR A 808 -18.98 -14.59 -28.46
N ASP A 809 -17.81 -14.71 -27.85
CA ASP A 809 -17.55 -14.84 -26.43
C ASP A 809 -17.11 -13.51 -25.80
N ASN A 810 -17.02 -12.45 -26.60
CA ASN A 810 -16.66 -11.10 -26.20
C ASN A 810 -15.31 -11.08 -25.48
N ASP A 811 -14.37 -11.81 -26.04
CA ASP A 811 -13.07 -12.02 -25.45
C ASP A 811 -11.99 -11.08 -26.02
N GLY A 812 -12.37 -10.20 -26.95
CA GLY A 812 -11.50 -9.23 -27.59
C GLY A 812 -10.71 -9.82 -28.76
N PHE A 813 -10.72 -11.13 -28.95
CA PHE A 813 -10.25 -11.78 -30.17
C PHE A 813 -11.45 -12.11 -31.07
N GLY A 814 -11.37 -11.71 -32.35
CA GLY A 814 -12.44 -12.02 -33.29
C GLY A 814 -12.51 -13.52 -33.58
N ASN A 815 -13.71 -14.01 -33.92
CA ASN A 815 -13.98 -15.40 -34.25
C ASN A 815 -13.03 -16.02 -35.30
N MET A 816 -12.40 -15.17 -36.13
CA MET A 816 -11.50 -15.61 -37.20
C MET A 816 -10.10 -15.95 -36.70
N CYS A 817 -9.69 -15.40 -35.56
CA CYS A 817 -8.36 -15.57 -34.97
C CYS A 817 -8.40 -16.14 -33.54
N ASP A 818 -9.59 -16.22 -32.95
CA ASP A 818 -9.82 -16.93 -31.70
C ASP A 818 -10.10 -18.42 -31.91
N CYS A 819 -9.56 -19.24 -31.01
CA CYS A 819 -9.74 -20.68 -30.98
C CYS A 819 -10.58 -21.20 -29.80
N ASP A 820 -11.03 -20.31 -28.91
CA ASP A 820 -11.74 -20.64 -27.67
C ASP A 820 -13.07 -19.88 -27.53
N LEU A 821 -13.96 -20.03 -28.52
CA LEU A 821 -15.18 -19.22 -28.70
C LEU A 821 -16.27 -19.33 -27.61
N ASP A 822 -15.98 -19.93 -26.47
CA ASP A 822 -16.80 -19.91 -25.26
C ASP A 822 -16.04 -19.48 -23.99
N ASN A 823 -14.78 -19.06 -24.15
CA ASN A 823 -13.86 -18.49 -23.15
C ASN A 823 -13.76 -19.34 -21.87
N ASP A 824 -13.84 -20.67 -21.99
CA ASP A 824 -13.68 -21.62 -20.87
C ASP A 824 -12.21 -22.00 -20.60
N ASN A 825 -11.28 -21.44 -21.38
CA ASN A 825 -9.84 -21.72 -21.42
C ASN A 825 -9.51 -23.15 -21.89
N ILE A 826 -10.43 -23.84 -22.58
CA ILE A 826 -10.28 -25.23 -22.99
C ILE A 826 -10.85 -25.45 -24.40
N VAL A 827 -9.98 -25.30 -25.40
CA VAL A 827 -10.28 -25.66 -26.80
C VAL A 827 -10.72 -27.13 -26.95
N ARG A 828 -11.98 -27.33 -27.33
CA ARG A 828 -12.72 -28.59 -27.48
C ARG A 828 -13.48 -28.65 -28.81
N PHE A 829 -14.21 -29.75 -28.99
CA PHE A 829 -14.96 -30.02 -30.22
C PHE A 829 -16.21 -29.11 -30.38
N SER A 830 -16.74 -28.58 -29.29
CA SER A 830 -17.80 -27.57 -29.28
C SER A 830 -17.38 -26.32 -30.05
N ASP A 831 -16.16 -25.86 -29.79
CA ASP A 831 -15.65 -24.57 -30.28
C ASP A 831 -15.30 -24.70 -31.76
N PHE A 832 -14.87 -25.89 -32.17
CA PHE A 832 -14.71 -26.27 -33.58
C PHE A 832 -16.02 -26.15 -34.40
N SER A 833 -17.18 -26.33 -33.77
CA SER A 833 -18.47 -26.22 -34.45
C SER A 833 -18.84 -24.76 -34.69
N LEU A 834 -18.57 -23.87 -33.72
CA LEU A 834 -18.73 -22.42 -33.83
C LEU A 834 -17.73 -21.82 -34.82
N PHE A 835 -16.49 -22.30 -34.80
CA PHE A 835 -15.42 -21.88 -35.70
C PHE A 835 -15.72 -22.17 -37.18
N ARG A 836 -16.31 -23.34 -37.47
CA ARG A 836 -16.74 -23.70 -38.83
C ARG A 836 -17.82 -22.78 -39.40
N GLU A 837 -18.69 -22.28 -38.52
CA GLU A 837 -19.74 -21.33 -38.86
C GLU A 837 -19.14 -19.95 -39.17
N ALA A 838 -18.15 -19.51 -38.38
CA ALA A 838 -17.41 -18.27 -38.63
C ALA A 838 -16.69 -18.31 -39.99
N TRP A 839 -15.91 -19.35 -40.28
CA TRP A 839 -15.13 -19.47 -41.52
C TRP A 839 -15.96 -19.86 -42.77
N ASN A 840 -17.27 -20.07 -42.62
CA ASN A 840 -18.19 -20.50 -43.67
C ASN A 840 -17.62 -21.65 -44.53
N THR A 841 -16.98 -22.63 -43.89
CA THR A 841 -16.27 -23.73 -44.54
C THR A 841 -16.84 -25.10 -44.19
N THR A 842 -16.96 -25.94 -45.20
CA THR A 842 -17.37 -27.35 -45.06
C THR A 842 -16.18 -28.31 -45.06
N ASP A 843 -14.96 -27.78 -45.22
CA ASP A 843 -13.73 -28.55 -45.31
C ASP A 843 -13.15 -28.84 -43.91
N PRO A 844 -13.09 -30.12 -43.47
CA PRO A 844 -12.52 -30.50 -42.18
C PRO A 844 -10.99 -30.33 -42.10
N ASP A 845 -10.31 -30.05 -43.22
CA ASP A 845 -8.85 -29.93 -43.33
C ASP A 845 -8.39 -28.54 -43.81
N ALA A 846 -9.27 -27.52 -43.74
CA ALA A 846 -8.92 -26.13 -44.09
C ALA A 846 -7.86 -25.56 -43.13
N GLY A 847 -6.58 -25.79 -43.44
CA GLY A 847 -5.46 -24.91 -43.09
C GLY A 847 -5.18 -24.67 -41.60
N PHE A 848 -5.59 -25.53 -40.68
CA PHE A 848 -5.26 -25.41 -39.26
C PHE A 848 -3.73 -25.36 -39.02
N ARG A 849 -3.24 -24.23 -38.49
CA ARG A 849 -1.93 -24.14 -37.82
C ARG A 849 -2.14 -23.36 -36.51
N PRO A 850 -2.19 -24.03 -35.35
CA PRO A 850 -2.40 -23.34 -34.09
C PRO A 850 -1.22 -22.40 -33.79
N ARG A 851 -1.51 -21.19 -33.28
CA ARG A 851 -0.61 -20.58 -32.29
C ARG A 851 -0.71 -21.49 -31.07
N ALA A 852 0.42 -22.04 -30.62
CA ALA A 852 0.45 -22.80 -29.39
C ALA A 852 0.19 -21.84 -28.22
N VAL A 853 -0.98 -21.94 -27.60
CA VAL A 853 -1.20 -21.48 -26.22
C VAL A 853 -0.24 -22.29 -25.32
N PRO A 854 0.41 -21.68 -24.30
CA PRO A 854 1.22 -22.44 -23.37
C PRO A 854 0.32 -23.49 -22.70
N LEU A 855 0.66 -24.77 -22.88
CA LEU A 855 0.11 -25.82 -22.06
C LEU A 855 0.44 -25.51 -20.60
N PHE A 856 -0.53 -25.02 -19.84
CA PHE A 856 -0.51 -25.21 -18.38
C PHE A 856 -0.51 -26.72 -18.16
N THR A 857 0.63 -27.24 -17.69
CA THR A 857 0.69 -28.60 -17.17
C THR A 857 -0.25 -28.71 -15.97
N PRO A 858 -1.21 -29.65 -15.96
CA PRO A 858 -1.94 -29.94 -14.74
C PRO A 858 -0.98 -30.60 -13.76
N VAL A 859 -0.90 -30.03 -12.56
CA VAL A 859 -0.36 -30.71 -11.38
C VAL A 859 -1.22 -31.97 -11.16
N ILE A 860 -0.56 -33.13 -11.10
CA ILE A 860 -1.14 -34.37 -10.57
C ILE A 860 -1.14 -34.31 -9.05
#